data_AF-A0A367WAP7-F1
#
_entry.id   AF-A0A367WAP7-F1
#
_cell.length_a   1.000
_cell.length_b   1.000
_cell.length_c   1.000
_cell.angle_alpha   90.00
_cell.angle_beta   90.00
_cell.angle_gamma   90.00
#
_symmetry.space_group_name_H-M   'P 1'
#
loop_
_entity.id
_entity.type
_entity.pdbx_description
1 polymer ?
#
loop_
_entity_poly.entity_id
_entity_poly.type
_entity_poly.pdbx_seq_one_letter_code
_entity_poly.pdbx_strand_id
1 'polypeptide(L)'
;MVRQFAKWTYKQPVVLMILSVGLWMLYPPVVNHLVDQIGMFQVAAMAHSFAAASTLLFAVIVFRRQIAHLGSALFSRARFRLLALPTLTSGLMICLNHLLLYGALKSSSDFDVVAILVFETWPILFLYIDTAYRNKTGRITVNDYIFSGAAFAGFVLLTAPNMDFADWILLEGEMFKTIGLAFLGGIAMATNCLFRMKCMDGWKQVSEEENLGLSNFKKGLLTETFARSIAAPLFLVALFVSEPQIVDVDLFNMLQIACVGIFILAIGSLLYDLSVFQADNASVGILWYLMPIGSVIILALVDSRLLTQYEAVASVLIVSSNIFLALKYSLKSSLLFLFIAICLIGIWLLVVPAATIDNYYDLLAVSTVFFVLLATFALERTTSLNREREDLLGDFRQKLMAICEQNEHKVVEQSHFSLLREYSLIHLHTFLRAFDDVRVLGKTQQHTETLKSSILPAYAKSDEDREQVLELFRIGDKMLTLESDRITPGEYVILILLGATNVLFSLIFRPETLSASLFAMIVATSMIYLLLIIHDRDKYTQIRRDHALQCRSILSYINTLAGVPADTAPENPDAKPDLSQQIISTLKSKSFDVDAGPAIYWVFAVFSFLVGGFGYGFLYQSFEKNPMPETSPLAILGTQGRNEIDIALLDWPSAEIKAHILANIVEEYIHRSANLISSANDQAFREMSDSDGRIDIHPEIWVQNNPKLIRRYVRAFGTVKLSTNRVIGKQGLCYAGFDQASFGPLTIKDLKNPAISAQFDMSGDGKGDIWVGDEGWASSEIERERLGAYGLNELYDFREFDYQILSTLVQRNDLTKRPSLFFCYYPDTIFTRADVTFIKSDTHDPEIWQQIMNGDQTSLNRAGTSWPDTDIRLAYRQALAHDLPELSNLLENFVIPNDELVELLSRLRDGATASALARQWVDTNGDLILEWLTGFNLRNPTPPKAE
;
A
#
# COMPACT_ATOMS: atom_id res chain seq x y z
N MET A 1 0.87 20.95 -37.35
CA MET A 1 0.99 20.70 -35.89
C MET A 1 -0.14 19.84 -35.34
N VAL A 2 -1.39 20.30 -35.21
CA VAL A 2 -2.50 19.50 -34.58
C VAL A 2 -2.75 18.13 -35.25
N ARG A 3 -2.73 18.04 -36.59
CA ARG A 3 -2.83 16.75 -37.31
C ARG A 3 -1.61 15.82 -37.14
N GLN A 4 -0.43 16.39 -36.90
CA GLN A 4 0.79 15.63 -36.60
C GLN A 4 0.79 15.18 -35.13
N PHE A 5 0.35 16.05 -34.22
CA PHE A 5 0.17 15.74 -32.80
C PHE A 5 -0.88 14.64 -32.61
N ALA A 6 -2.03 14.73 -33.28
CA ALA A 6 -3.07 13.69 -33.27
C ALA A 6 -2.61 12.36 -33.90
N LYS A 7 -1.72 12.40 -34.91
CA LYS A 7 -1.10 11.18 -35.48
C LYS A 7 -0.03 10.58 -34.55
N TRP A 8 0.63 11.41 -33.74
CA TRP A 8 1.67 11.01 -32.80
C TRP A 8 1.05 10.41 -31.54
N THR A 9 0.04 11.05 -30.94
CA THR A 9 -0.68 10.56 -29.75
C THR A 9 -1.43 9.25 -30.01
N TYR A 10 -1.99 9.07 -31.21
CA TYR A 10 -2.76 7.86 -31.56
C TYR A 10 -1.91 6.60 -31.77
N LYS A 11 -0.62 6.76 -32.14
CA LYS A 11 0.27 5.64 -32.48
C LYS A 11 1.13 5.14 -31.33
N GLN A 12 1.22 5.87 -30.23
CA GLN A 12 2.03 5.48 -29.08
C GLN A 12 1.15 4.93 -27.96
N PRO A 13 1.21 3.62 -27.67
CA PRO A 13 0.42 2.99 -26.60
C PRO A 13 0.55 3.70 -25.25
N VAL A 14 1.77 4.12 -24.89
CA VAL A 14 2.05 4.80 -23.62
C VAL A 14 1.27 6.10 -23.46
N VAL A 15 1.15 6.91 -24.52
CA VAL A 15 0.42 8.19 -24.47
C VAL A 15 -1.07 7.95 -24.23
N LEU A 16 -1.66 6.94 -24.88
CA LEU A 16 -3.05 6.56 -24.68
C LEU A 16 -3.30 6.08 -23.24
N MET A 17 -2.35 5.34 -22.65
CA MET A 17 -2.43 4.90 -21.26
C MET A 17 -2.38 6.07 -20.29
N ILE A 18 -1.45 7.00 -20.45
CA ILE A 18 -1.33 8.20 -19.59
C ILE A 18 -2.61 9.04 -19.65
N LEU A 19 -3.18 9.24 -20.84
CA LEU A 19 -4.44 9.95 -20.99
C LEU A 19 -5.61 9.22 -20.33
N SER A 20 -5.66 7.89 -20.42
CA SER A 20 -6.66 7.08 -19.72
C SER A 20 -6.52 7.24 -18.21
N VAL A 21 -5.32 7.00 -17.67
CA VAL A 21 -5.03 7.13 -16.24
C VAL A 21 -5.35 8.52 -15.73
N GLY A 22 -5.00 9.58 -16.46
CA GLY A 22 -5.32 10.96 -16.08
C GLY A 22 -6.81 11.24 -15.91
N LEU A 23 -7.67 10.58 -16.70
CA LEU A 23 -9.13 10.66 -16.50
C LEU A 23 -9.58 9.87 -15.27
N TRP A 24 -8.97 8.70 -15.04
CA TRP A 24 -9.28 7.84 -13.89
C TRP A 24 -8.78 8.38 -12.55
N MET A 25 -7.77 9.26 -12.52
CA MET A 25 -7.33 9.97 -11.31
C MET A 25 -8.44 10.82 -10.67
N LEU A 26 -9.42 11.26 -11.47
CA LEU A 26 -10.57 12.02 -10.98
C LEU A 26 -11.66 11.13 -10.38
N TYR A 27 -11.58 9.81 -10.57
CA TYR A 27 -12.65 8.90 -10.17
C TYR A 27 -12.84 8.84 -8.65
N PRO A 28 -11.81 8.52 -7.83
CA PRO A 28 -12.01 8.43 -6.37
C PRO A 28 -12.56 9.70 -5.72
N PRO A 29 -12.01 10.92 -5.96
CA PRO A 29 -12.50 12.12 -5.30
C PRO A 29 -13.92 12.50 -5.71
N VAL A 30 -14.28 12.32 -6.99
CA VAL A 30 -15.62 12.68 -7.49
C VAL A 30 -16.67 11.65 -7.07
N VAL A 31 -16.34 10.36 -7.15
CA VAL A 31 -17.29 9.30 -6.79
C VAL A 31 -17.54 9.26 -5.29
N ASN A 32 -16.51 9.43 -4.44
CA ASN A 32 -16.72 9.48 -2.98
C ASN A 32 -17.70 10.59 -2.61
N HIS A 33 -17.52 11.80 -3.18
CA HIS A 33 -18.44 12.92 -2.96
C HIS A 33 -19.89 12.62 -3.38
N LEU A 34 -20.08 11.90 -4.49
CA LEU A 34 -21.41 11.54 -5.01
C LEU A 34 -22.07 10.42 -4.21
N VAL A 35 -21.29 9.42 -3.78
CA VAL A 35 -21.78 8.26 -3.03
C VAL A 35 -22.32 8.68 -1.67
N ASP A 36 -21.65 9.63 -1.00
CA ASP A 36 -22.08 10.16 0.30
C ASP A 36 -23.45 10.84 0.26
N GLN A 37 -23.86 11.36 -0.91
CA GLN A 37 -25.10 12.14 -1.05
C GLN A 37 -26.27 11.35 -1.66
N ILE A 38 -25.99 10.40 -2.56
CA ILE A 38 -27.01 9.77 -3.42
C ILE A 38 -27.10 8.26 -3.17
N GLY A 39 -26.03 7.64 -2.69
CA GLY A 39 -25.93 6.19 -2.55
C GLY A 39 -25.14 5.53 -3.69
N MET A 40 -24.46 4.45 -3.34
CA MET A 40 -23.47 3.78 -4.19
C MET A 40 -24.07 3.13 -5.44
N PHE A 41 -25.20 2.43 -5.30
CA PHE A 41 -25.81 1.71 -6.41
C PHE A 41 -26.47 2.65 -7.42
N GLN A 42 -27.10 3.73 -6.94
CA GLN A 42 -27.72 4.73 -7.80
C GLN A 42 -26.68 5.47 -8.65
N VAL A 43 -25.57 5.93 -8.05
CA VAL A 43 -24.47 6.58 -8.77
C VAL A 43 -23.88 5.64 -9.83
N ALA A 44 -23.62 4.38 -9.47
CA ALA A 44 -23.08 3.39 -10.41
C ALA A 44 -24.02 3.12 -11.59
N ALA A 45 -25.32 2.89 -11.33
CA ALA A 45 -26.31 2.62 -12.36
C ALA A 45 -26.48 3.80 -13.33
N MET A 46 -26.52 5.03 -12.81
CA MET A 46 -26.62 6.24 -13.63
C MET A 46 -25.34 6.47 -14.45
N ALA A 47 -24.16 6.38 -13.85
CA ALA A 47 -22.88 6.59 -14.55
C ALA A 47 -22.69 5.57 -15.69
N HIS A 48 -22.95 4.28 -15.44
CA HIS A 48 -22.85 3.25 -16.47
C HIS A 48 -23.91 3.41 -17.56
N SER A 49 -25.11 3.90 -17.24
CA SER A 49 -26.15 4.21 -18.23
C SER A 49 -25.76 5.38 -19.14
N PHE A 50 -25.21 6.47 -18.58
CA PHE A 50 -24.66 7.57 -19.38
C PHE A 50 -23.49 7.12 -20.25
N ALA A 51 -22.62 6.25 -19.74
CA ALA A 51 -21.51 5.68 -20.49
C ALA A 51 -22.00 4.82 -21.68
N ALA A 52 -23.04 3.99 -21.48
CA ALA A 52 -23.65 3.20 -22.54
C ALA A 52 -24.35 4.07 -23.60
N ALA A 53 -25.16 5.04 -23.16
CA ALA A 53 -25.87 5.94 -24.07
C ALA A 53 -24.92 6.79 -24.92
N SER A 54 -23.87 7.35 -24.31
CA SER A 54 -22.89 8.19 -25.02
C SER A 54 -22.05 7.39 -26.01
N THR A 55 -21.57 6.19 -25.64
CA THR A 55 -20.82 5.31 -26.57
C THR A 55 -21.70 4.82 -27.71
N LEU A 56 -22.96 4.45 -27.45
CA LEU A 56 -23.91 4.06 -28.47
C LEU A 56 -24.21 5.19 -29.45
N LEU A 57 -24.51 6.40 -28.94
CA LEU A 57 -24.75 7.59 -29.76
C LEU A 57 -23.53 7.88 -30.64
N PHE A 58 -22.34 7.83 -30.07
CA PHE A 58 -21.10 8.09 -30.81
C PHE A 58 -20.81 7.01 -31.85
N ALA A 59 -21.04 5.73 -31.53
CA ALA A 59 -20.94 4.63 -32.48
C ALA A 59 -21.91 4.80 -33.66
N VAL A 60 -23.18 5.16 -33.40
CA VAL A 60 -24.16 5.43 -34.47
C VAL A 60 -23.68 6.55 -35.39
N ILE A 61 -23.11 7.62 -34.84
CA ILE A 61 -22.57 8.75 -35.63
C ILE A 61 -21.39 8.29 -36.50
N VAL A 62 -20.42 7.58 -35.91
CA VAL A 62 -19.19 7.12 -36.58
C VAL A 62 -19.50 6.09 -37.67
N PHE A 63 -20.44 5.18 -37.41
CA PHE A 63 -20.77 4.06 -38.30
C PHE A 63 -22.00 4.30 -39.17
N ARG A 64 -22.62 5.49 -39.17
CA ARG A 64 -23.87 5.79 -39.90
C ARG A 64 -23.93 5.29 -41.35
N ARG A 65 -22.79 5.28 -42.06
CA ARG A 65 -22.67 4.84 -43.46
C ARG A 65 -22.31 3.35 -43.62
N GLN A 66 -21.86 2.70 -42.55
CA GLN A 66 -21.35 1.32 -42.53
C GLN A 66 -22.26 0.37 -41.71
N ILE A 67 -23.28 0.86 -40.99
CA ILE A 67 -24.17 0.06 -40.12
C ILE A 67 -24.79 -1.14 -40.84
N ALA A 68 -25.32 -0.96 -42.06
CA ALA A 68 -25.92 -2.05 -42.82
C ALA A 68 -24.90 -3.16 -43.16
N HIS A 69 -23.66 -2.77 -43.48
CA HIS A 69 -22.57 -3.68 -43.82
C HIS A 69 -21.96 -4.36 -42.56
N LEU A 70 -21.96 -3.67 -41.42
CA LEU A 70 -21.63 -4.25 -40.12
C LEU A 70 -22.68 -5.27 -39.67
N GLY A 71 -23.96 -4.95 -39.86
CA GLY A 71 -25.07 -5.86 -39.59
C GLY A 71 -24.98 -7.13 -40.43
N SER A 72 -24.75 -7.00 -41.74
CA SER A 72 -24.57 -8.15 -42.64
C SER A 72 -23.37 -9.02 -42.26
N ALA A 73 -22.27 -8.42 -41.81
CA ALA A 73 -21.08 -9.15 -41.36
C ALA A 73 -21.31 -10.01 -40.10
N LEU A 74 -22.35 -9.71 -39.30
CA LEU A 74 -22.72 -10.44 -38.09
C LEU A 74 -23.72 -11.59 -38.31
N PHE A 75 -24.26 -11.77 -39.53
CA PHE A 75 -25.29 -12.79 -39.80
C PHE A 75 -24.77 -14.24 -39.78
N SER A 76 -23.46 -14.46 -39.94
CA SER A 76 -22.89 -15.81 -39.85
C SER A 76 -22.81 -16.28 -38.40
N ARG A 77 -23.33 -17.48 -38.10
CA ARG A 77 -23.26 -18.11 -36.77
C ARG A 77 -21.83 -18.18 -36.20
N ALA A 78 -20.82 -18.37 -37.05
CA ALA A 78 -19.42 -18.45 -36.63
C ALA A 78 -18.90 -17.09 -36.15
N ARG A 79 -19.12 -16.03 -36.94
CA ARG A 79 -18.71 -14.65 -36.62
C ARG A 79 -19.50 -14.06 -35.46
N PHE A 80 -20.79 -14.37 -35.38
CA PHE A 80 -21.61 -14.01 -34.23
C PHE A 80 -21.08 -14.65 -32.94
N ARG A 81 -20.74 -15.94 -32.94
CA ARG A 81 -20.15 -16.59 -31.74
C ARG A 81 -18.79 -16.02 -31.36
N LEU A 82 -17.96 -15.68 -32.35
CA LEU A 82 -16.64 -15.08 -32.15
C LEU A 82 -16.73 -13.74 -31.40
N LEU A 83 -17.77 -12.93 -31.67
CA LEU A 83 -17.95 -11.61 -31.06
C LEU A 83 -18.89 -11.62 -29.85
N ALA A 84 -19.98 -12.39 -29.88
CA ALA A 84 -21.01 -12.39 -28.85
C ALA A 84 -20.50 -12.96 -27.52
N LEU A 85 -19.71 -14.04 -27.55
CA LEU A 85 -19.21 -14.65 -26.31
C LEU A 85 -18.27 -13.69 -25.56
N PRO A 86 -17.20 -13.12 -26.16
CA PRO A 86 -16.33 -12.16 -25.47
C PRO A 86 -17.06 -10.89 -25.01
N THR A 87 -18.04 -10.44 -25.79
CA THR A 87 -18.79 -9.22 -25.47
C THR A 87 -19.74 -9.44 -24.30
N LEU A 88 -20.46 -10.57 -24.28
CA LEU A 88 -21.35 -10.94 -23.17
C LEU A 88 -20.56 -11.15 -21.89
N THR A 89 -19.44 -11.88 -21.95
CA THR A 89 -18.60 -12.10 -20.78
C THR A 89 -18.01 -10.79 -20.27
N SER A 90 -17.54 -9.89 -21.15
CA SER A 90 -17.05 -8.57 -20.73
C SER A 90 -18.17 -7.75 -20.05
N GLY A 91 -19.37 -7.66 -20.64
CA GLY A 91 -20.49 -6.94 -20.04
C GLY A 91 -20.89 -7.47 -18.65
N LEU A 92 -20.93 -8.80 -18.49
CA LEU A 92 -21.16 -9.46 -17.19
C LEU A 92 -20.03 -9.15 -16.19
N MET A 93 -18.78 -9.26 -16.62
CA MET A 93 -17.62 -9.03 -15.76
C MET A 93 -17.50 -7.56 -15.34
N ILE A 94 -17.91 -6.59 -16.18
CA ILE A 94 -18.00 -5.16 -15.80
C ILE A 94 -18.90 -4.99 -14.57
N CYS A 95 -20.09 -5.58 -14.60
CA CYS A 95 -21.01 -5.53 -13.47
C CYS A 95 -20.46 -6.28 -12.25
N LEU A 96 -19.99 -7.51 -12.47
CA LEU A 96 -19.50 -8.38 -11.39
C LEU A 96 -18.33 -7.76 -10.60
N ASN A 97 -17.35 -7.14 -11.27
CA ASN A 97 -16.20 -6.57 -10.56
C ASN A 97 -16.60 -5.38 -9.67
N HIS A 98 -17.52 -4.51 -10.11
CA HIS A 98 -17.99 -3.38 -9.29
C HIS A 98 -18.84 -3.89 -8.12
N LEU A 99 -19.77 -4.83 -8.37
CA LEU A 99 -20.61 -5.40 -7.31
C LEU A 99 -19.79 -6.14 -6.24
N LEU A 100 -18.72 -6.85 -6.64
CA LEU A 100 -17.82 -7.52 -5.70
C LEU A 100 -16.99 -6.54 -4.88
N LEU A 101 -16.50 -5.46 -5.49
CA LEU A 101 -15.81 -4.39 -4.76
C LEU A 101 -16.75 -3.70 -3.77
N TYR A 102 -17.95 -3.32 -4.21
CA TYR A 102 -18.97 -2.70 -3.35
C TYR A 102 -19.44 -3.64 -2.24
N GLY A 103 -19.57 -4.93 -2.54
CA GLY A 103 -19.86 -5.95 -1.54
C GLY A 103 -18.74 -6.13 -0.53
N ALA A 104 -17.47 -5.96 -0.94
CA ALA A 104 -16.33 -5.98 -0.02
C ALA A 104 -16.38 -4.77 0.92
N LEU A 105 -16.52 -3.55 0.39
CA LEU A 105 -16.60 -2.32 1.17
C LEU A 105 -17.81 -2.30 2.13
N LYS A 106 -18.96 -2.83 1.69
CA LYS A 106 -20.14 -2.96 2.55
C LYS A 106 -19.99 -4.03 3.63
N SER A 107 -19.11 -5.03 3.44
CA SER A 107 -18.97 -6.11 4.42
C SER A 107 -18.29 -5.62 5.70
N SER A 108 -17.37 -4.65 5.62
CA SER A 108 -16.73 -4.08 6.80
C SER A 108 -16.10 -2.74 6.46
N SER A 109 -16.54 -1.68 7.15
CA SER A 109 -15.92 -0.35 7.09
C SER A 109 -14.51 -0.33 7.69
N ASP A 110 -14.19 -1.32 8.53
CA ASP A 110 -12.91 -1.37 9.24
C ASP A 110 -11.77 -1.84 8.30
N PHE A 111 -12.09 -2.46 7.15
CA PHE A 111 -11.12 -3.03 6.21
C PHE A 111 -11.17 -2.44 4.80
N ASP A 112 -11.78 -1.27 4.60
CA ASP A 112 -11.98 -0.66 3.27
C ASP A 112 -10.67 -0.48 2.50
N VAL A 113 -9.62 -0.02 3.18
CA VAL A 113 -8.28 0.19 2.59
C VAL A 113 -7.68 -1.14 2.11
N VAL A 114 -7.85 -2.20 2.90
CA VAL A 114 -7.38 -3.55 2.57
C VAL A 114 -8.16 -4.11 1.37
N ALA A 115 -9.49 -3.91 1.35
CA ALA A 115 -10.33 -4.31 0.22
C ALA A 115 -9.88 -3.63 -1.08
N ILE A 116 -9.62 -2.33 -1.05
CA ILE A 116 -9.12 -1.56 -2.21
C ILE A 116 -7.74 -2.07 -2.64
N LEU A 117 -6.81 -2.27 -1.69
CA LEU A 117 -5.47 -2.79 -1.98
C LEU A 117 -5.53 -4.14 -2.70
N VAL A 118 -6.32 -5.07 -2.18
CA VAL A 118 -6.48 -6.41 -2.74
C VAL A 118 -7.15 -6.36 -4.12
N PHE A 119 -8.17 -5.52 -4.28
CA PHE A 119 -8.85 -5.33 -5.58
C PHE A 119 -7.89 -4.78 -6.65
N GLU A 120 -7.08 -3.79 -6.30
CA GLU A 120 -6.12 -3.13 -7.21
C GLU A 120 -4.88 -3.99 -7.53
N THR A 121 -4.85 -5.27 -7.13
CA THR A 121 -3.90 -6.27 -7.65
C THR A 121 -4.19 -6.68 -9.10
N TRP A 122 -5.36 -6.32 -9.63
CA TRP A 122 -5.82 -6.72 -10.96
C TRP A 122 -4.85 -6.38 -12.12
N PRO A 123 -4.06 -5.27 -12.15
CA PRO A 123 -3.14 -5.00 -13.26
C PRO A 123 -2.03 -6.04 -13.37
N ILE A 124 -1.54 -6.54 -12.22
CA ILE A 124 -0.58 -7.64 -12.17
C ILE A 124 -1.24 -8.94 -12.65
N LEU A 125 -2.44 -9.24 -12.17
CA LEU A 125 -3.18 -10.43 -12.63
C LEU A 125 -3.41 -10.38 -14.14
N PHE A 126 -3.77 -9.21 -14.66
CA PHE A 126 -3.94 -8.98 -16.09
C PHE A 126 -2.64 -9.17 -16.87
N LEU A 127 -1.50 -8.69 -16.35
CA LEU A 127 -0.18 -8.93 -16.94
C LEU A 127 0.06 -10.44 -17.14
N TYR A 128 -0.15 -11.26 -16.11
CA TYR A 128 0.03 -12.71 -16.20
C TYR A 128 -0.99 -13.38 -17.14
N ILE A 129 -2.26 -13.00 -17.06
CA ILE A 129 -3.34 -13.55 -17.87
C ILE A 129 -3.14 -13.21 -19.36
N ASP A 130 -2.89 -11.95 -19.71
CA ASP A 130 -2.69 -11.53 -21.11
C ASP A 130 -1.45 -12.23 -21.72
N THR A 131 -0.37 -12.35 -20.95
CA THR A 131 0.83 -13.09 -21.37
C THR A 131 0.54 -14.57 -21.66
N ALA A 132 -0.23 -15.23 -20.79
CA ALA A 132 -0.56 -16.64 -20.97
C ALA A 132 -1.49 -16.88 -22.18
N TYR A 133 -2.42 -15.96 -22.46
CA TYR A 133 -3.53 -16.21 -23.39
C TYR A 133 -3.47 -15.44 -24.72
N ARG A 134 -2.69 -14.36 -24.86
CA ARG A 134 -2.72 -13.46 -26.03
C ARG A 134 -1.42 -13.39 -26.85
N ASN A 135 -0.37 -14.13 -26.47
CA ASN A 135 0.89 -14.44 -27.19
C ASN A 135 1.13 -13.73 -28.56
N LYS A 136 1.39 -12.41 -28.55
CA LYS A 136 1.86 -11.65 -29.72
C LYS A 136 3.35 -11.36 -29.57
N THR A 137 4.22 -12.28 -30.02
CA THR A 137 5.63 -12.10 -30.43
C THR A 137 6.64 -11.32 -29.55
N GLY A 138 6.26 -10.66 -28.46
CA GLY A 138 7.13 -9.97 -27.50
C GLY A 138 7.15 -10.74 -26.18
N ARG A 139 8.27 -11.37 -25.85
CA ARG A 139 8.46 -12.01 -24.55
C ARG A 139 8.62 -10.93 -23.49
N ILE A 140 7.83 -11.01 -22.42
CA ILE A 140 8.04 -10.20 -21.21
C ILE A 140 9.46 -10.45 -20.70
N THR A 141 10.19 -9.38 -20.44
CA THR A 141 11.56 -9.45 -19.93
C THR A 141 11.56 -9.56 -18.39
N VAL A 142 12.67 -10.00 -17.81
CA VAL A 142 12.83 -10.01 -16.34
C VAL A 142 12.68 -8.59 -15.77
N ASN A 143 13.12 -7.57 -16.50
CA ASN A 143 12.99 -6.17 -16.12
C ASN A 143 11.52 -5.74 -16.01
N ASP A 144 10.65 -6.21 -16.92
CA ASP A 144 9.21 -5.92 -16.85
C ASP A 144 8.59 -6.43 -15.54
N TYR A 145 8.94 -7.65 -15.10
CA TYR A 145 8.46 -8.19 -13.83
C TYR A 145 8.97 -7.41 -12.61
N ILE A 146 10.26 -7.06 -12.62
CA ILE A 146 10.89 -6.29 -11.54
C ILE A 146 10.20 -4.94 -11.36
N PHE A 147 10.06 -4.16 -12.43
CA PHE A 147 9.43 -2.85 -12.33
C PHE A 147 7.93 -2.93 -12.05
N SER A 148 7.26 -4.01 -12.49
CA SER A 148 5.85 -4.25 -12.12
C SER A 148 5.69 -4.53 -10.64
N GLY A 149 6.58 -5.35 -10.06
CA GLY A 149 6.63 -5.60 -8.62
C GLY A 149 6.95 -4.33 -7.83
N ALA A 150 7.88 -3.50 -8.32
CA ALA A 150 8.23 -2.23 -7.68
C ALA A 150 7.06 -1.23 -7.69
N ALA A 151 6.32 -1.11 -8.80
CA ALA A 151 5.12 -0.27 -8.87
C ALA A 151 4.04 -0.75 -7.87
N PHE A 152 3.82 -2.06 -7.75
CA PHE A 152 2.88 -2.59 -6.76
C PHE A 152 3.36 -2.40 -5.31
N ALA A 153 4.64 -2.58 -5.03
CA ALA A 153 5.20 -2.29 -3.71
C ALA A 153 5.01 -0.82 -3.33
N GLY A 154 5.13 0.11 -4.28
CA GLY A 154 4.81 1.52 -4.04
C GLY A 154 3.33 1.75 -3.76
N PHE A 155 2.44 0.98 -4.39
CA PHE A 155 1.01 1.06 -4.11
C PHE A 155 0.66 0.51 -2.71
N VAL A 156 1.27 -0.60 -2.29
CA VAL A 156 1.18 -1.11 -0.90
C VAL A 156 1.66 -0.07 0.09
N LEU A 157 2.77 0.62 -0.20
CA LEU A 157 3.29 1.68 0.66
C LEU A 157 2.35 2.88 0.74
N LEU A 158 1.68 3.24 -0.36
CA LEU A 158 0.70 4.32 -0.39
C LEU A 158 -0.48 4.06 0.55
N THR A 159 -0.90 2.79 0.67
CA THR A 159 -2.01 2.40 1.56
C THR A 159 -1.56 2.10 2.98
N ALA A 160 -0.27 1.88 3.22
CA ALA A 160 0.28 1.43 4.50
C ALA A 160 -0.12 2.27 5.74
N PRO A 161 -0.16 3.62 5.71
CA PRO A 161 -0.58 4.41 6.88
C PRO A 161 -2.01 4.14 7.32
N ASN A 162 -2.86 3.75 6.38
CA ASN A 162 -4.27 3.45 6.62
C ASN A 162 -4.50 1.94 6.77
N MET A 163 -3.43 1.14 6.87
CA MET A 163 -3.47 -0.30 7.08
C MET A 163 -2.92 -0.67 8.45
N ASP A 164 -3.74 -1.35 9.24
CA ASP A 164 -3.31 -1.93 10.50
C ASP A 164 -2.76 -3.34 10.25
N PHE A 165 -1.44 -3.52 10.32
CA PHE A 165 -0.79 -4.81 10.03
C PHE A 165 -1.20 -5.91 11.04
N ALA A 166 -1.72 -5.53 12.21
CA ALA A 166 -2.24 -6.47 13.21
C ALA A 166 -3.50 -7.20 12.71
N ASP A 167 -4.38 -6.49 12.00
CA ASP A 167 -5.61 -7.05 11.43
C ASP A 167 -5.27 -8.14 10.39
N TRP A 168 -4.21 -7.94 9.60
CA TRP A 168 -3.78 -8.88 8.56
C TRP A 168 -3.25 -10.21 9.14
N ILE A 169 -2.62 -10.18 10.30
CA ILE A 169 -2.05 -11.37 10.96
C ILE A 169 -3.15 -12.22 11.63
N LEU A 170 -4.20 -11.58 12.14
CA LEU A 170 -5.22 -12.23 12.97
C LEU A 170 -6.30 -13.00 12.19
N LEU A 171 -6.44 -12.76 10.87
CA LEU A 171 -7.32 -13.54 9.97
C LEU A 171 -8.75 -13.78 10.52
N GLU A 172 -9.39 -12.73 11.05
CA GLU A 172 -10.79 -12.82 11.51
C GLU A 172 -11.79 -13.12 10.37
N GLY A 173 -12.95 -13.68 10.70
CA GLY A 173 -13.94 -14.15 9.72
C GLY A 173 -14.53 -13.06 8.80
N GLU A 174 -14.79 -11.87 9.35
CA GLU A 174 -15.25 -10.69 8.59
C GLU A 174 -14.19 -10.20 7.59
N MET A 175 -12.91 -10.25 7.98
CA MET A 175 -11.80 -9.89 7.10
C MET A 175 -11.63 -10.89 5.96
N PHE A 176 -11.78 -12.20 6.21
CA PHE A 176 -11.68 -13.22 5.15
C PHE A 176 -12.74 -13.01 4.06
N LYS A 177 -13.98 -12.67 4.44
CA LYS A 177 -15.05 -12.37 3.50
C LYS A 177 -14.75 -11.11 2.69
N THR A 178 -14.29 -10.06 3.34
CA THR A 178 -13.93 -8.78 2.70
C THR A 178 -12.79 -8.95 1.70
N ILE A 179 -11.69 -9.58 2.11
CA ILE A 179 -10.54 -9.89 1.25
C ILE A 179 -10.96 -10.82 0.10
N GLY A 180 -11.75 -11.86 0.39
CA GLY A 180 -12.23 -12.80 -0.61
C GLY A 180 -13.07 -12.13 -1.70
N LEU A 181 -14.00 -11.26 -1.32
CA LEU A 181 -14.82 -10.49 -2.26
C LEU A 181 -13.97 -9.53 -3.09
N ALA A 182 -13.07 -8.78 -2.46
CA ALA A 182 -12.17 -7.86 -3.16
C ALA A 182 -11.26 -8.59 -4.17
N PHE A 183 -10.69 -9.73 -3.77
CA PHE A 183 -9.82 -10.54 -4.64
C PHE A 183 -10.59 -11.12 -5.84
N LEU A 184 -11.80 -11.63 -5.63
CA LEU A 184 -12.68 -12.06 -6.71
C LEU A 184 -13.04 -10.89 -7.64
N GLY A 185 -13.25 -9.69 -7.08
CA GLY A 185 -13.45 -8.46 -7.84
C GLY A 185 -12.26 -8.14 -8.74
N GLY A 186 -11.03 -8.20 -8.20
CA GLY A 186 -9.80 -8.01 -8.96
C GLY A 186 -9.62 -9.04 -10.09
N ILE A 187 -9.92 -10.31 -9.83
CA ILE A 187 -9.92 -11.36 -10.88
C ILE A 187 -10.96 -11.06 -11.97
N ALA A 188 -12.16 -10.63 -11.58
CA ALA A 188 -13.22 -10.27 -12.52
C ALA A 188 -12.79 -9.09 -13.40
N MET A 189 -12.10 -8.08 -12.85
CA MET A 189 -11.56 -6.95 -13.60
C MET A 189 -10.43 -7.39 -14.57
N ALA A 190 -9.48 -8.20 -14.13
CA ALA A 190 -8.43 -8.73 -15.00
C ALA A 190 -9.00 -9.58 -16.16
N THR A 191 -10.02 -10.40 -15.85
CA THR A 191 -10.75 -11.21 -16.84
C THR A 191 -11.53 -10.35 -17.82
N ASN A 192 -12.16 -9.28 -17.35
CA ASN A 192 -12.84 -8.30 -18.19
C ASN A 192 -11.88 -7.69 -19.22
N CYS A 193 -10.71 -7.23 -18.78
CA CYS A 193 -9.67 -6.70 -19.66
C CYS A 193 -9.27 -7.70 -20.76
N LEU A 194 -9.06 -8.98 -20.42
CA LEU A 194 -8.78 -10.03 -21.41
C LEU A 194 -9.91 -10.18 -22.44
N PHE A 195 -11.17 -10.21 -22.00
CA PHE A 195 -12.29 -10.40 -22.91
C PHE A 195 -12.57 -9.19 -23.79
N ARG A 196 -12.30 -7.97 -23.30
CA ARG A 196 -12.29 -6.77 -24.16
C ARG A 196 -11.23 -6.89 -25.26
N MET A 197 -10.02 -7.36 -24.92
CA MET A 197 -8.99 -7.62 -25.92
C MET A 197 -9.38 -8.70 -26.93
N LYS A 198 -10.00 -9.81 -26.49
CA LYS A 198 -10.53 -10.85 -27.37
C LYS A 198 -11.64 -10.34 -28.29
N CYS A 199 -12.50 -9.45 -27.79
CA CYS A 199 -13.53 -8.81 -28.60
C CYS A 199 -12.89 -7.93 -29.69
N MET A 200 -11.86 -7.16 -29.37
CA MET A 200 -11.12 -6.36 -30.35
C MET A 200 -10.37 -7.23 -31.38
N ASP A 201 -9.78 -8.35 -30.97
CA ASP A 201 -9.17 -9.33 -31.88
C ASP A 201 -10.24 -9.98 -32.79
N GLY A 202 -11.43 -10.29 -32.26
CA GLY A 202 -12.58 -10.73 -33.05
C GLY A 202 -13.02 -9.70 -34.10
N TRP A 203 -13.08 -8.42 -33.73
CA TRP A 203 -13.38 -7.33 -34.67
C TRP A 203 -12.28 -7.14 -35.71
N LYS A 204 -11.02 -7.41 -35.36
CA LYS A 204 -9.91 -7.42 -36.31
C LYS A 204 -10.11 -8.52 -37.36
N GLN A 205 -10.40 -9.74 -36.92
CA GLN A 205 -10.64 -10.88 -37.82
C GLN A 205 -11.82 -10.61 -38.76
N VAL A 206 -12.97 -10.18 -38.23
CA VAL A 206 -14.15 -9.85 -39.06
C VAL A 206 -13.85 -8.72 -40.04
N SER A 207 -13.05 -7.73 -39.64
CA SER A 207 -12.65 -6.65 -40.54
C SER A 207 -11.74 -7.11 -41.68
N GLU A 208 -10.90 -8.11 -41.45
CA GLU A 208 -9.99 -8.67 -42.46
C GLU A 208 -10.75 -9.59 -43.42
N GLU A 209 -11.64 -10.45 -42.91
CA GLU A 209 -12.47 -11.36 -43.72
C GLU A 209 -13.46 -10.63 -44.63
N GLU A 210 -14.11 -9.56 -44.13
CA GLU A 210 -15.14 -8.80 -44.86
C GLU A 210 -14.59 -7.49 -45.47
N ASN A 211 -13.27 -7.28 -45.42
CA ASN A 211 -12.58 -6.10 -45.93
C ASN A 211 -13.20 -4.77 -45.47
N LEU A 212 -13.62 -4.69 -44.20
CA LEU A 212 -14.33 -3.53 -43.63
C LEU A 212 -13.43 -2.31 -43.38
N GLY A 213 -12.10 -2.49 -43.38
CA GLY A 213 -11.13 -1.43 -43.12
C GLY A 213 -11.28 -0.77 -41.73
N LEU A 214 -11.62 -1.55 -40.69
CA LEU A 214 -11.79 -1.02 -39.33
C LEU A 214 -10.45 -0.65 -38.69
N SER A 215 -10.22 0.65 -38.48
CA SER A 215 -9.11 1.14 -37.64
C SER A 215 -9.18 0.60 -36.20
N ASN A 216 -8.06 0.59 -35.47
CA ASN A 216 -8.03 0.19 -34.05
C ASN A 216 -9.05 0.95 -33.19
N PHE A 217 -9.23 2.25 -33.45
CA PHE A 217 -10.20 3.11 -32.77
C PHE A 217 -11.62 2.60 -32.94
N LYS A 218 -12.01 2.31 -34.19
CA LYS A 218 -13.33 1.78 -34.54
C LYS A 218 -13.60 0.43 -33.87
N LYS A 219 -12.59 -0.45 -33.80
CA LYS A 219 -12.71 -1.75 -33.12
C LYS A 219 -12.93 -1.57 -31.62
N GLY A 220 -12.13 -0.74 -30.96
CA GLY A 220 -12.29 -0.42 -29.54
C GLY A 220 -13.64 0.23 -29.23
N LEU A 221 -14.08 1.18 -30.06
CA LEU A 221 -15.38 1.82 -29.89
C LEU A 221 -16.54 0.82 -29.97
N LEU A 222 -16.50 -0.14 -30.90
CA LEU A 222 -17.51 -1.20 -30.98
C LEU A 222 -17.47 -2.10 -29.74
N THR A 223 -16.29 -2.55 -29.32
CA THR A 223 -16.12 -3.35 -28.10
C THR A 223 -16.73 -2.67 -26.87
N GLU A 224 -16.38 -1.40 -26.64
CA GLU A 224 -16.88 -0.60 -25.53
C GLU A 224 -18.39 -0.38 -25.59
N THR A 225 -18.93 -0.06 -26.78
CA THR A 225 -20.36 0.16 -26.98
C THR A 225 -21.17 -1.08 -26.64
N PHE A 226 -20.79 -2.25 -27.17
CA PHE A 226 -21.53 -3.48 -26.91
C PHE A 226 -21.37 -3.97 -25.47
N ALA A 227 -20.16 -3.94 -24.90
CA ALA A 227 -19.93 -4.37 -23.53
C ALA A 227 -20.72 -3.53 -22.52
N ARG A 228 -20.73 -2.19 -22.68
CA ARG A 228 -21.52 -1.31 -21.81
C ARG A 228 -23.02 -1.41 -22.01
N SER A 229 -23.48 -1.66 -23.24
CA SER A 229 -24.91 -1.89 -23.51
C SER A 229 -25.44 -3.15 -22.80
N ILE A 230 -24.56 -4.11 -22.50
CA ILE A 230 -24.89 -5.28 -21.67
C ILE A 230 -24.77 -4.96 -20.18
N ALA A 231 -23.75 -4.21 -19.77
CA ALA A 231 -23.52 -3.89 -18.36
C ALA A 231 -24.57 -2.93 -17.75
N ALA A 232 -24.99 -1.89 -18.47
CA ALA A 232 -25.89 -0.86 -17.93
C ALA A 232 -27.26 -1.42 -17.46
N PRO A 233 -27.96 -2.29 -18.22
CA PRO A 233 -29.17 -2.94 -17.72
C PRO A 233 -28.94 -3.78 -16.45
N LEU A 234 -27.78 -4.44 -16.33
CA LEU A 234 -27.46 -5.23 -15.13
C LEU A 234 -27.30 -4.35 -13.89
N PHE A 235 -26.69 -3.17 -14.03
CA PHE A 235 -26.62 -2.20 -12.93
C PHE A 235 -27.98 -1.61 -12.56
N LEU A 236 -28.86 -1.38 -13.54
CA LEU A 236 -30.24 -0.97 -13.25
C LEU A 236 -30.99 -2.05 -12.47
N VAL A 237 -30.83 -3.32 -12.84
CA VAL A 237 -31.38 -4.45 -12.07
C VAL A 237 -30.79 -4.49 -10.66
N ALA A 238 -29.48 -4.31 -10.51
CA ALA A 238 -28.83 -4.27 -9.20
C ALA A 238 -29.38 -3.14 -8.32
N LEU A 239 -29.57 -1.94 -8.89
CA LEU A 239 -30.18 -0.79 -8.23
C LEU A 239 -31.58 -1.14 -7.71
N PHE A 240 -32.48 -1.64 -8.57
CA PHE A 240 -33.84 -1.97 -8.17
C PHE A 240 -33.95 -3.10 -7.14
N VAL A 241 -32.95 -3.98 -7.08
CA VAL A 241 -32.88 -5.06 -6.08
C VAL A 241 -32.32 -4.57 -4.75
N SER A 242 -31.37 -3.64 -4.77
CA SER A 242 -30.66 -3.19 -3.57
C SER A 242 -31.28 -1.96 -2.89
N GLU A 243 -31.88 -1.04 -3.64
CA GLU A 243 -32.42 0.23 -3.14
C GLU A 243 -33.89 0.39 -3.59
N PRO A 244 -34.87 0.15 -2.69
CA PRO A 244 -36.29 0.28 -3.02
C PRO A 244 -36.78 1.74 -3.05
N GLN A 245 -36.01 2.69 -2.51
CA GLN A 245 -36.28 4.13 -2.59
C GLN A 245 -35.09 4.83 -3.26
N ILE A 246 -35.36 5.57 -4.33
CA ILE A 246 -34.36 6.29 -5.14
C ILE A 246 -34.35 7.75 -4.68
N VAL A 247 -33.16 8.30 -4.45
CA VAL A 247 -32.97 9.70 -4.03
C VAL A 247 -33.11 10.62 -5.24
N ASP A 248 -33.81 11.75 -5.08
CA ASP A 248 -33.86 12.78 -6.13
C ASP A 248 -32.49 13.44 -6.29
N VAL A 249 -31.97 13.43 -7.52
CA VAL A 249 -30.64 13.98 -7.84
C VAL A 249 -30.79 15.38 -8.41
N ASP A 250 -30.10 16.34 -7.81
CA ASP A 250 -30.07 17.71 -8.31
C ASP A 250 -29.30 17.83 -9.64
N LEU A 251 -29.41 18.98 -10.30
CA LEU A 251 -28.78 19.17 -11.61
C LEU A 251 -27.25 19.11 -11.54
N PHE A 252 -26.66 19.58 -10.43
CA PHE A 252 -25.21 19.64 -10.28
C PHE A 252 -24.62 18.23 -10.17
N ASN A 253 -25.17 17.39 -9.28
CA ASN A 253 -24.74 16.01 -9.12
C ASN A 253 -25.07 15.17 -10.37
N MET A 254 -26.18 15.46 -11.07
CA MET A 254 -26.49 14.80 -12.34
C MET A 254 -25.42 15.09 -13.41
N LEU A 255 -24.91 16.33 -13.49
CA LEU A 255 -23.83 16.70 -14.40
C LEU A 255 -22.51 16.02 -14.01
N GLN A 256 -22.21 15.91 -12.71
CA GLN A 256 -21.03 15.19 -12.22
C GLN A 256 -21.10 13.69 -12.55
N ILE A 257 -22.23 13.04 -12.31
CA ILE A 257 -22.45 11.62 -12.68
C ILE A 257 -22.33 11.42 -14.19
N ALA A 258 -22.89 12.32 -15.00
CA ALA A 258 -22.74 12.28 -16.45
C ALA A 258 -21.27 12.45 -16.87
N CYS A 259 -20.50 13.32 -16.19
CA CYS A 259 -19.07 13.48 -16.41
C CYS A 259 -18.30 12.18 -16.12
N VAL A 260 -18.58 11.53 -14.98
CA VAL A 260 -18.00 10.22 -14.62
C VAL A 260 -18.33 9.18 -15.69
N GLY A 261 -19.58 9.09 -16.13
CA GLY A 261 -20.01 8.14 -17.16
C GLY A 261 -19.35 8.37 -18.52
N ILE A 262 -19.31 9.61 -19.00
CA ILE A 262 -18.84 9.94 -20.36
C ILE A 262 -17.31 10.00 -20.43
N PHE A 263 -16.66 10.74 -19.53
CA PHE A 263 -15.23 10.98 -19.63
C PHE A 263 -14.42 9.87 -18.98
N ILE A 264 -14.78 9.45 -17.77
CA ILE A 264 -13.99 8.47 -17.02
C ILE A 264 -14.30 7.06 -17.49
N LEU A 265 -15.55 6.63 -17.36
CA LEU A 265 -15.94 5.28 -17.75
C LEU A 265 -15.79 5.15 -19.26
N ALA A 266 -16.49 5.94 -20.09
CA ALA A 266 -16.46 5.72 -21.54
C ALA A 266 -15.15 6.04 -22.24
N ILE A 267 -14.68 7.29 -22.18
CA ILE A 267 -13.46 7.69 -22.88
C ILE A 267 -12.23 7.07 -22.21
N GLY A 268 -12.15 7.07 -20.88
CA GLY A 268 -11.04 6.48 -20.13
C GLY A 268 -10.84 5.00 -20.44
N SER A 269 -11.88 4.16 -20.39
CA SER A 269 -11.75 2.73 -20.74
C SER A 269 -11.41 2.51 -22.22
N LEU A 270 -11.97 3.30 -23.14
CA LEU A 270 -11.63 3.20 -24.56
C LEU A 270 -10.14 3.48 -24.80
N LEU A 271 -9.60 4.51 -24.15
CA LEU A 271 -8.17 4.85 -24.27
C LEU A 271 -7.27 3.76 -23.67
N TYR A 272 -7.67 3.18 -22.53
CA TYR A 272 -6.99 2.03 -21.92
C TYR A 272 -6.93 0.86 -22.89
N ASP A 273 -8.08 0.46 -23.44
CA ASP A 273 -8.19 -0.67 -24.36
C ASP A 273 -7.37 -0.45 -25.64
N LEU A 274 -7.41 0.77 -26.19
CA LEU A 274 -6.61 1.12 -27.37
C LEU A 274 -5.11 1.09 -27.10
N SER A 275 -4.68 1.43 -25.88
CA SER A 275 -3.30 1.33 -25.46
C SER A 275 -2.84 -0.13 -25.41
N VAL A 276 -3.54 -0.95 -24.62
CA VAL A 276 -3.22 -2.37 -24.45
C VAL A 276 -3.33 -3.16 -25.76
N PHE A 277 -4.26 -2.77 -26.64
CA PHE A 277 -4.38 -3.42 -27.94
C PHE A 277 -3.23 -3.14 -28.90
N GLN A 278 -2.63 -1.94 -28.81
CA GLN A 278 -1.56 -1.49 -29.69
C GLN A 278 -0.17 -1.75 -29.12
N ALA A 279 -0.05 -2.05 -27.83
CA ALA A 279 1.20 -2.36 -27.18
C ALA A 279 1.79 -3.70 -27.64
N ASP A 280 3.12 -3.75 -27.74
CA ASP A 280 3.85 -4.99 -28.04
C ASP A 280 3.98 -5.91 -26.82
N ASN A 281 3.75 -5.40 -25.62
CA ASN A 281 3.86 -6.13 -24.35
C ASN A 281 2.76 -5.72 -23.37
N ALA A 282 2.36 -6.66 -22.53
CA ALA A 282 1.30 -6.45 -21.53
C ALA A 282 1.71 -5.54 -20.37
N SER A 283 3.01 -5.24 -20.19
CA SER A 283 3.48 -4.37 -19.09
C SER A 283 3.03 -2.92 -19.22
N VAL A 284 2.54 -2.49 -20.37
CA VAL A 284 1.87 -1.18 -20.52
C VAL A 284 0.65 -1.07 -19.59
N GLY A 285 -0.02 -2.18 -19.24
CA GLY A 285 -1.13 -2.18 -18.28
C GLY A 285 -0.73 -1.75 -16.86
N ILE A 286 0.54 -1.89 -16.48
CA ILE A 286 1.04 -1.59 -15.13
C ILE A 286 1.14 -0.07 -14.88
N LEU A 287 1.18 0.73 -15.94
CA LEU A 287 1.02 2.19 -15.88
C LEU A 287 -0.27 2.63 -15.17
N TRP A 288 -1.23 1.72 -14.99
CA TRP A 288 -2.40 1.93 -14.15
C TRP A 288 -2.06 2.40 -12.72
N TYR A 289 -0.97 1.95 -12.10
CA TYR A 289 -0.61 2.35 -10.74
C TYR A 289 -0.30 3.86 -10.59
N LEU A 290 -0.13 4.60 -11.70
CA LEU A 290 -0.08 6.06 -11.64
C LEU A 290 -1.43 6.68 -11.22
N MET A 291 -2.55 5.98 -11.43
CA MET A 291 -3.91 6.43 -11.08
C MET A 291 -4.03 6.78 -9.58
N PRO A 292 -3.77 5.85 -8.63
CA PRO A 292 -3.96 6.13 -7.21
C PRO A 292 -3.08 7.27 -6.70
N ILE A 293 -1.86 7.45 -7.22
CA ILE A 293 -1.02 8.60 -6.86
C ILE A 293 -1.62 9.91 -7.34
N GLY A 294 -2.09 9.97 -8.58
CA GLY A 294 -2.71 11.17 -9.10
C GLY A 294 -3.96 11.54 -8.30
N SER A 295 -4.76 10.54 -7.90
CA SER A 295 -5.92 10.74 -7.02
C SER A 295 -5.51 11.33 -5.66
N VAL A 296 -4.46 10.78 -5.03
CA VAL A 296 -3.95 11.28 -3.75
C VAL A 296 -3.40 12.70 -3.87
N ILE A 297 -2.66 13.02 -4.93
CA ILE A 297 -2.16 14.38 -5.18
C ILE A 297 -3.32 15.35 -5.37
N ILE A 298 -4.37 14.97 -6.12
CA ILE A 298 -5.55 15.80 -6.31
C ILE A 298 -6.26 16.04 -4.97
N LEU A 299 -6.46 15.00 -4.16
CA LEU A 299 -7.04 15.13 -2.82
C LEU A 299 -6.20 16.05 -1.92
N ALA A 300 -4.88 15.85 -1.89
CA ALA A 300 -3.99 16.71 -1.10
C ALA A 300 -4.06 18.18 -1.52
N LEU A 301 -4.16 18.46 -2.83
CA LEU A 301 -4.35 19.80 -3.36
C LEU A 301 -5.71 20.40 -3.00
N VAL A 302 -6.78 19.60 -3.06
CA VAL A 302 -8.14 20.02 -2.68
C VAL A 302 -8.20 20.36 -1.19
N ASP A 303 -7.59 19.54 -0.34
CA ASP A 303 -7.55 19.71 1.11
C ASP A 303 -6.51 20.74 1.57
N SER A 304 -5.75 21.33 0.63
CA SER A 304 -4.64 22.25 0.92
C SER A 304 -3.60 21.67 1.89
N ARG A 305 -3.42 20.35 1.88
CA ARG A 305 -2.43 19.63 2.69
C ARG A 305 -1.22 19.23 1.86
N LEU A 306 -0.12 19.02 2.56
CA LEU A 306 1.10 18.46 2.01
C LEU A 306 1.01 16.93 1.91
N LEU A 307 1.85 16.32 1.06
CA LEU A 307 1.95 14.86 0.96
C LEU A 307 2.68 14.32 2.20
N THR A 308 2.20 13.20 2.76
CA THR A 308 2.89 12.49 3.85
C THR A 308 4.19 11.82 3.37
N GLN A 309 5.05 11.35 4.27
CA GLN A 309 6.30 10.67 3.85
C GLN A 309 6.00 9.41 3.05
N TYR A 310 4.98 8.65 3.45
CA TYR A 310 4.52 7.46 2.73
C TYR A 310 3.99 7.79 1.33
N GLU A 311 3.16 8.82 1.19
CA GLU A 311 2.64 9.26 -0.11
C GLU A 311 3.75 9.74 -1.04
N ALA A 312 4.74 10.46 -0.51
CA ALA A 312 5.89 10.96 -1.28
C ALA A 312 6.79 9.81 -1.77
N VAL A 313 7.13 8.85 -0.90
CA VAL A 313 7.99 7.71 -1.27
C VAL A 313 7.26 6.75 -2.20
N ALA A 314 5.98 6.48 -1.97
CA ALA A 314 5.14 5.71 -2.89
C ALA A 314 5.09 6.35 -4.29
N SER A 315 4.92 7.67 -4.34
CA SER A 315 4.92 8.44 -5.59
C SER A 315 6.21 8.25 -6.37
N VAL A 316 7.34 8.41 -5.69
CA VAL A 316 8.67 8.20 -6.28
C VAL A 316 8.82 6.79 -6.85
N LEU A 317 8.44 5.78 -6.09
CA LEU A 317 8.60 4.38 -6.46
C LEU A 317 7.77 4.00 -7.68
N ILE A 318 6.49 4.37 -7.69
CA ILE A 318 5.57 4.05 -8.80
C ILE A 318 5.94 4.84 -10.04
N VAL A 319 6.20 6.16 -9.93
CA VAL A 319 6.53 7.01 -11.10
C VAL A 319 7.82 6.52 -11.75
N SER A 320 8.86 6.25 -10.96
CA SER A 320 10.14 5.78 -11.49
C SER A 320 9.99 4.43 -12.18
N SER A 321 9.31 3.47 -11.54
CA SER A 321 9.08 2.12 -12.11
C SER A 321 8.32 2.18 -13.43
N ASN A 322 7.28 3.02 -13.51
CA ASN A 322 6.47 3.18 -14.70
C ASN A 322 7.19 3.87 -15.86
N ILE A 323 8.10 4.80 -15.56
CA ILE A 323 8.95 5.43 -16.59
C ILE A 323 9.91 4.40 -17.19
N PHE A 324 10.54 3.56 -16.37
CA PHE A 324 11.42 2.49 -16.88
C PHE A 324 10.65 1.45 -17.73
N LEU A 325 9.42 1.10 -17.33
CA LEU A 325 8.54 0.24 -18.12
C LEU A 325 8.17 0.89 -19.47
N ALA A 326 7.81 2.18 -19.46
CA ALA A 326 7.44 2.90 -20.67
C ALA A 326 8.60 3.07 -21.66
N LEU A 327 9.82 3.30 -21.16
CA LEU A 327 11.01 3.51 -21.98
C LEU A 327 11.68 2.21 -22.46
N LYS A 328 11.32 1.04 -21.90
CA LYS A 328 11.95 -0.27 -22.19
C LYS A 328 13.48 -0.22 -22.13
N TYR A 329 14.02 0.53 -21.17
CA TYR A 329 15.46 0.79 -21.11
C TYR A 329 16.24 -0.44 -20.63
N SER A 330 17.24 -0.88 -21.39
CA SER A 330 18.19 -1.93 -20.97
C SER A 330 19.24 -1.33 -20.01
N LEU A 331 18.87 -1.15 -18.75
CA LEU A 331 19.83 -0.79 -17.70
C LEU A 331 20.95 -1.85 -17.63
N LYS A 332 22.18 -1.42 -17.36
CA LYS A 332 23.22 -2.34 -16.89
C LYS A 332 22.71 -3.03 -15.62
N SER A 333 23.02 -4.32 -15.44
CA SER A 333 22.59 -5.09 -14.27
C SER A 333 22.87 -4.33 -12.96
N SER A 334 24.08 -3.79 -12.79
CA SER A 334 24.44 -2.94 -11.64
C SER A 334 23.52 -1.73 -11.40
N LEU A 335 23.09 -1.01 -12.44
CA LEU A 335 22.19 0.14 -12.30
C LEU A 335 20.76 -0.28 -11.98
N LEU A 336 20.30 -1.39 -12.55
CA LEU A 336 19.00 -1.98 -12.23
C LEU A 336 18.95 -2.41 -10.75
N PHE A 337 19.97 -3.14 -10.30
CA PHE A 337 20.06 -3.58 -8.91
C PHE A 337 20.25 -2.41 -7.93
N LEU A 338 20.93 -1.32 -8.32
CA LEU A 338 21.00 -0.10 -7.51
C LEU A 338 19.60 0.52 -7.33
N PHE A 339 18.81 0.62 -8.41
CA PHE A 339 17.43 1.11 -8.31
C PHE A 339 16.61 0.25 -7.35
N ILE A 340 16.67 -1.08 -7.51
CA ILE A 340 15.97 -2.02 -6.61
C ILE A 340 16.44 -1.82 -5.15
N ALA A 341 17.75 -1.68 -4.93
CA ALA A 341 18.31 -1.47 -3.60
C ALA A 341 17.82 -0.17 -2.95
N ILE A 342 17.81 0.95 -3.69
CA ILE A 342 17.26 2.23 -3.20
C ILE A 342 15.81 2.06 -2.77
N CYS A 343 14.99 1.38 -3.57
CA CYS A 343 13.57 1.18 -3.29
C CYS A 343 13.35 0.28 -2.07
N LEU A 344 14.03 -0.87 -2.00
CA LEU A 344 13.90 -1.80 -0.89
C LEU A 344 14.43 -1.20 0.43
N ILE A 345 15.54 -0.47 0.37
CA ILE A 345 16.10 0.22 1.53
C ILE A 345 15.18 1.37 1.97
N GLY A 346 14.63 2.14 1.03
CA GLY A 346 13.64 3.17 1.34
C GLY A 346 12.42 2.61 2.07
N ILE A 347 11.87 1.49 1.59
CA ILE A 347 10.76 0.78 2.26
C ILE A 347 11.21 0.28 3.64
N TRP A 348 12.39 -0.32 3.76
CA TRP A 348 12.93 -0.78 5.04
C TRP A 348 13.00 0.36 6.06
N LEU A 349 13.49 1.53 5.65
CA LEU A 349 13.64 2.68 6.55
C LEU A 349 12.31 3.23 7.07
N LEU A 350 11.22 3.06 6.32
CA LEU A 350 9.87 3.46 6.73
C LEU A 350 9.13 2.39 7.54
N VAL A 351 9.43 1.12 7.29
CA VAL A 351 8.63 -0.01 7.80
C VAL A 351 9.34 -0.76 8.92
N VAL A 352 10.67 -0.68 9.05
CA VAL A 352 11.42 -1.42 10.06
C VAL A 352 11.92 -0.47 11.15
N PRO A 353 11.56 -0.72 12.44
CA PRO A 353 12.00 0.12 13.55
C PRO A 353 13.53 0.10 13.70
N ALA A 354 14.09 1.16 14.25
CA ALA A 354 15.52 1.27 14.47
C ALA A 354 15.89 0.88 15.91
N ALA A 355 17.05 0.25 16.09
CA ALA A 355 17.64 -0.04 17.39
C ALA A 355 18.72 1.03 17.69
N THR A 356 18.29 2.19 18.19
CA THR A 356 19.17 3.36 18.37
C THR A 356 20.38 3.06 19.28
N ILE A 357 21.57 3.43 18.83
CA ILE A 357 22.81 3.39 19.63
C ILE A 357 23.50 4.75 19.64
N ASP A 358 24.13 5.11 20.76
CA ASP A 358 24.75 6.43 20.95
C ASP A 358 25.94 6.69 20.01
N ASN A 359 26.74 5.66 19.70
CA ASN A 359 27.97 5.76 18.90
C ASN A 359 27.81 5.25 17.47
N TYR A 360 26.63 5.46 16.86
CA TYR A 360 26.28 4.93 15.54
C TYR A 360 27.30 5.30 14.45
N TYR A 361 27.63 6.58 14.31
CA TYR A 361 28.51 7.07 13.25
C TYR A 361 29.95 6.57 13.41
N ASP A 362 30.45 6.51 14.64
CA ASP A 362 31.81 6.08 14.94
C ASP A 362 32.01 4.58 14.64
N LEU A 363 31.07 3.74 15.05
CA LEU A 363 31.12 2.30 14.80
C LEU A 363 30.98 1.98 13.32
N LEU A 364 30.06 2.63 12.61
CA LEU A 364 29.88 2.45 11.18
C LEU A 364 31.11 2.92 10.38
N ALA A 365 31.79 3.99 10.81
CA ALA A 365 32.97 4.50 10.14
C ALA A 365 34.10 3.45 10.09
N VAL A 366 34.36 2.75 11.20
CA VAL A 366 35.43 1.75 11.28
C VAL A 366 35.23 0.64 10.25
N SER A 367 34.04 0.03 10.21
CA SER A 367 33.75 -1.06 9.27
C SER A 367 33.62 -0.58 7.82
N THR A 368 33.18 0.67 7.61
CA THR A 368 33.09 1.27 6.26
C THR A 368 34.46 1.52 5.67
N VAL A 369 35.45 1.97 6.46
CA VAL A 369 36.82 2.21 5.99
C VAL A 369 37.46 0.92 5.44
N PHE A 370 37.33 -0.20 6.16
CA PHE A 370 37.84 -1.49 5.69
C PHE A 370 37.18 -1.94 4.37
N PHE A 371 35.87 -1.75 4.26
CA PHE A 371 35.14 -2.08 3.04
C PHE A 371 35.59 -1.23 1.86
N VAL A 372 35.63 0.10 2.03
CA VAL A 372 36.02 1.02 0.96
C VAL A 372 37.43 0.74 0.48
N LEU A 373 38.37 0.44 1.39
CA LEU A 373 39.75 0.10 1.03
C LEU A 373 39.82 -1.16 0.16
N LEU A 374 39.21 -2.26 0.60
CA LEU A 374 39.17 -3.52 -0.15
C LEU A 374 38.44 -3.37 -1.49
N ALA A 375 37.31 -2.68 -1.49
CA ALA A 375 36.51 -2.46 -2.70
C ALA A 375 37.25 -1.57 -3.71
N THR A 376 38.02 -0.59 -3.25
CA THR A 376 38.86 0.26 -4.11
C THR A 376 39.95 -0.57 -4.78
N PHE A 377 40.69 -1.40 -4.03
CA PHE A 377 41.69 -2.30 -4.62
C PHE A 377 41.08 -3.30 -5.60
N ALA A 378 39.92 -3.87 -5.28
CA ALA A 378 39.19 -4.77 -6.17
C ALA A 378 38.74 -4.05 -7.46
N LEU A 379 38.25 -2.82 -7.36
CA LEU A 379 37.84 -2.02 -8.51
C LEU A 379 39.04 -1.62 -9.37
N GLU A 380 40.15 -1.20 -8.76
CA GLU A 380 41.40 -0.86 -9.47
C GLU A 380 41.96 -2.08 -10.20
N ARG A 381 42.06 -3.23 -9.53
CA ARG A 381 42.51 -4.50 -10.11
C ARG A 381 41.65 -4.90 -11.30
N THR A 382 40.32 -4.94 -11.15
CA THR A 382 39.41 -5.30 -12.25
C THR A 382 39.44 -4.30 -13.41
N THR A 383 39.68 -3.01 -13.13
CA THR A 383 39.78 -1.98 -14.16
C THR A 383 41.10 -2.09 -14.92
N SER A 384 42.21 -2.30 -14.21
CA SER A 384 43.53 -2.52 -14.80
C SER A 384 43.54 -3.77 -15.67
N LEU A 385 43.01 -4.90 -15.16
CA LEU A 385 42.89 -6.14 -15.91
C LEU A 385 42.05 -5.97 -17.18
N ASN A 386 40.92 -5.26 -17.11
CA ASN A 386 40.10 -5.01 -18.29
C ASN A 386 40.83 -4.15 -19.33
N ARG A 387 41.58 -3.13 -18.91
CA ARG A 387 42.37 -2.27 -19.80
C ARG A 387 43.51 -3.05 -20.46
N GLU A 388 44.26 -3.83 -19.70
CA GLU A 388 45.33 -4.67 -20.23
C GLU A 388 44.78 -5.74 -21.20
N ARG A 389 43.62 -6.33 -20.88
CA ARG A 389 42.95 -7.27 -21.78
C ARG A 389 42.50 -6.60 -23.08
N GLU A 390 42.06 -5.35 -23.04
CA GLU A 390 41.72 -4.55 -24.23
C GLU A 390 42.95 -4.31 -25.12
N ASP A 391 44.07 -3.91 -24.52
CA ASP A 391 45.33 -3.69 -25.23
C ASP A 391 45.83 -4.99 -25.90
N LEU A 392 45.83 -6.11 -25.16
CA LEU A 392 46.24 -7.40 -25.70
C LEU A 392 45.35 -7.89 -26.85
N LEU A 393 44.04 -7.58 -26.85
CA LEU A 393 43.16 -7.93 -27.98
C LEU A 393 43.56 -7.21 -29.27
N GLY A 394 43.95 -5.93 -29.14
CA GLY A 394 44.51 -5.15 -30.23
C GLY A 394 45.78 -5.78 -30.78
N ASP A 395 46.72 -6.13 -29.90
CA ASP A 395 47.99 -6.76 -30.25
C ASP A 395 47.78 -8.14 -30.90
N PHE A 396 46.90 -8.97 -30.32
CA PHE A 396 46.57 -10.31 -30.82
C PHE A 396 46.01 -10.24 -32.23
N ARG A 397 45.08 -9.31 -32.48
CA ARG A 397 44.53 -9.06 -33.82
C ARG A 397 45.63 -8.67 -34.80
N GLN A 398 46.49 -7.73 -34.42
CA GLN A 398 47.54 -7.23 -35.31
C GLN A 398 48.51 -8.34 -35.73
N LYS A 399 48.95 -9.18 -34.79
CA LYS A 399 49.85 -10.31 -35.08
C LYS A 399 49.16 -11.40 -35.88
N LEU A 400 47.90 -11.72 -35.57
CA LEU A 400 47.12 -12.68 -36.35
C LEU A 400 46.93 -12.22 -37.80
N MET A 401 46.62 -10.93 -38.01
CA MET A 401 46.48 -10.34 -39.34
C MET A 401 47.78 -10.44 -40.14
N ALA A 402 48.92 -10.09 -39.54
CA ALA A 402 50.23 -10.19 -40.19
C ALA A 402 50.53 -11.61 -40.68
N ILE A 403 50.24 -12.63 -39.85
CA ILE A 403 50.42 -14.03 -40.21
C ILE A 403 49.46 -14.47 -41.35
N CYS A 404 48.23 -13.96 -41.36
CA CYS A 404 47.26 -14.27 -42.42
C CYS A 404 47.63 -13.62 -43.76
N GLU A 405 47.99 -12.33 -43.77
CA GLU A 405 48.35 -11.58 -44.98
C GLU A 405 49.64 -12.10 -45.63
N GLN A 406 50.66 -12.45 -44.83
CA GLN A 406 51.91 -13.01 -45.37
C GLN A 406 51.73 -14.40 -46.02
N ASN A 407 50.67 -15.12 -45.65
CA ASN A 407 50.42 -16.48 -46.10
C ASN A 407 49.22 -16.60 -47.06
N GLU A 408 48.62 -15.48 -47.50
CA GLU A 408 47.41 -15.41 -48.34
C GLU A 408 47.52 -16.26 -49.64
N HIS A 409 48.74 -16.50 -50.14
CA HIS A 409 49.03 -17.32 -51.32
C HIS A 409 49.47 -18.78 -51.04
N LYS A 410 49.62 -19.20 -49.77
CA LYS A 410 50.10 -20.54 -49.34
C LYS A 410 49.05 -21.37 -48.57
N VAL A 411 47.90 -20.79 -48.26
CA VAL A 411 46.87 -21.30 -47.33
C VAL A 411 46.14 -22.56 -47.80
N VAL A 412 46.34 -23.04 -49.02
CA VAL A 412 45.42 -24.01 -49.64
C VAL A 412 45.56 -25.46 -49.15
N GLU A 413 46.65 -25.89 -48.47
CA GLU A 413 46.80 -27.35 -48.22
C GLU A 413 47.67 -27.79 -47.02
N GLN A 414 47.93 -26.94 -46.02
CA GLN A 414 48.88 -27.27 -44.94
C GLN A 414 48.23 -27.47 -43.56
N SER A 415 48.43 -28.67 -42.99
CA SER A 415 47.95 -29.14 -41.67
C SER A 415 48.27 -28.22 -40.47
N HIS A 416 49.22 -27.29 -40.58
CA HIS A 416 49.55 -26.38 -39.48
C HIS A 416 48.66 -25.13 -39.42
N PHE A 417 48.01 -24.70 -40.52
CA PHE A 417 47.08 -23.57 -40.49
C PHE A 417 45.76 -23.93 -39.81
N SER A 418 45.32 -25.19 -39.89
CA SER A 418 44.17 -25.68 -39.12
C SER A 418 44.46 -25.71 -37.61
N LEU A 419 45.67 -26.08 -37.21
CA LEU A 419 46.12 -26.02 -35.80
C LEU A 419 46.21 -24.56 -35.30
N LEU A 420 46.69 -23.63 -36.14
CA LEU A 420 46.73 -22.21 -35.81
C LEU A 420 45.33 -21.57 -35.71
N ARG A 421 44.39 -22.01 -36.57
CA ARG A 421 42.98 -21.65 -36.48
C ARG A 421 42.37 -22.12 -35.17
N GLU A 422 42.60 -23.36 -34.78
CA GLU A 422 42.11 -23.92 -33.51
C GLU A 422 42.67 -23.15 -32.32
N TYR A 423 43.98 -22.88 -32.30
CA TYR A 423 44.64 -22.04 -31.31
C TYR A 423 43.96 -20.66 -31.20
N SER A 424 43.76 -19.98 -32.33
CA SER A 424 43.18 -18.63 -32.37
C SER A 424 41.71 -18.61 -31.92
N LEU A 425 40.93 -19.64 -32.28
CA LEU A 425 39.54 -19.80 -31.82
C LEU A 425 39.48 -20.00 -30.31
N ILE A 426 40.37 -20.81 -29.74
CA ILE A 426 40.44 -21.05 -28.29
C ILE A 426 40.72 -19.75 -27.53
N HIS A 427 41.68 -18.94 -27.98
CA HIS A 427 41.99 -17.67 -27.33
C HIS A 427 40.86 -16.65 -27.46
N LEU A 428 40.20 -16.56 -28.62
CA LEU A 428 39.03 -15.70 -28.81
C LEU A 428 37.83 -16.16 -27.96
N HIS A 429 37.58 -17.47 -27.88
CA HIS A 429 36.55 -18.08 -27.04
C HIS A 429 36.81 -17.81 -25.55
N THR A 430 38.08 -17.92 -25.14
CA THR A 430 38.50 -17.64 -23.77
C THR A 430 38.34 -16.16 -23.43
N PHE A 431 38.78 -15.27 -24.33
CA PHE A 431 38.63 -13.82 -24.20
C PHE A 431 37.16 -13.40 -24.04
N LEU A 432 36.26 -13.99 -24.85
CA LEU A 432 34.83 -13.73 -24.79
C LEU A 432 34.14 -14.39 -23.60
N ARG A 433 34.86 -15.25 -22.87
CA ARG A 433 34.35 -16.06 -21.78
C ARG A 433 33.10 -16.84 -22.20
N ALA A 434 33.20 -17.51 -23.35
CA ALA A 434 32.14 -18.34 -23.91
C ALA A 434 32.12 -19.76 -23.30
N PHE A 435 32.54 -19.88 -22.03
CA PHE A 435 32.60 -21.13 -21.24
C PHE A 435 31.99 -20.90 -19.86
N ASP A 436 31.35 -21.95 -19.32
CA ASP A 436 30.58 -21.84 -18.07
C ASP A 436 31.40 -22.08 -16.79
N ASP A 437 32.54 -22.78 -16.86
CA ASP A 437 33.31 -23.21 -15.69
C ASP A 437 34.80 -22.84 -15.79
N VAL A 438 35.35 -22.22 -14.73
CA VAL A 438 36.77 -21.84 -14.62
C VAL A 438 37.68 -23.07 -14.63
N ARG A 439 37.19 -24.25 -14.25
CA ARG A 439 37.95 -25.51 -14.36
C ARG A 439 38.28 -25.89 -15.80
N VAL A 440 37.58 -25.31 -16.79
CA VAL A 440 37.88 -25.47 -18.21
C VAL A 440 39.21 -24.79 -18.56
N LEU A 441 39.58 -23.68 -17.89
CA LEU A 441 40.78 -22.91 -18.20
C LEU A 441 42.07 -23.73 -18.08
N GLY A 442 42.21 -24.55 -17.04
CA GLY A 442 43.38 -25.42 -16.86
C GLY A 442 43.52 -26.47 -17.96
N LYS A 443 42.40 -27.06 -18.41
CA LYS A 443 42.39 -28.01 -19.54
C LYS A 443 42.70 -27.30 -20.85
N THR A 444 42.13 -26.11 -21.06
CA THR A 444 42.39 -25.27 -22.22
C THR A 444 43.87 -24.91 -22.31
N GLN A 445 44.49 -24.53 -21.20
CA GLN A 445 45.91 -24.18 -21.15
C GLN A 445 46.80 -25.38 -21.52
N GLN A 446 46.51 -26.56 -20.99
CA GLN A 446 47.23 -27.79 -21.34
C GLN A 446 47.07 -28.15 -22.84
N HIS A 447 45.86 -27.96 -23.39
CA HIS A 447 45.60 -28.17 -24.81
C HIS A 447 46.36 -27.17 -25.68
N THR A 448 46.39 -25.88 -25.29
CA THR A 448 47.16 -24.86 -26.02
C THR A 448 48.66 -25.12 -26.03
N GLU A 449 49.26 -25.65 -24.95
CA GLU A 449 50.68 -26.06 -24.96
C GLU A 449 50.96 -27.19 -25.96
N THR A 450 50.01 -28.14 -26.06
CA THR A 450 50.09 -29.24 -27.02
C THR A 450 49.99 -28.72 -28.45
N LEU A 451 49.12 -27.74 -28.71
CA LEU A 451 49.02 -27.06 -30.00
C LEU A 451 50.30 -26.31 -30.37
N LYS A 452 50.88 -25.53 -29.44
CA LYS A 452 52.15 -24.80 -29.68
C LYS A 452 53.28 -25.74 -30.10
N SER A 453 53.48 -26.83 -29.36
CA SER A 453 54.52 -27.81 -29.67
C SER A 453 54.34 -28.50 -31.03
N SER A 454 53.09 -28.56 -31.51
CA SER A 454 52.74 -29.10 -32.84
C SER A 454 52.87 -28.08 -33.97
N ILE A 455 52.65 -26.79 -33.70
CA ILE A 455 52.72 -25.69 -34.69
C ILE A 455 54.17 -25.24 -34.93
N LEU A 456 54.96 -25.08 -33.86
CA LEU A 456 56.34 -24.53 -33.89
C LEU A 456 57.31 -25.21 -34.89
N PRO A 457 57.30 -26.54 -35.07
CA PRO A 457 58.17 -27.20 -36.05
C PRO A 457 57.91 -26.79 -37.50
N ALA A 458 56.66 -26.40 -37.85
CA ALA A 458 56.30 -26.02 -39.22
C ALA A 458 56.96 -24.70 -39.67
N TYR A 459 57.31 -23.83 -38.71
CA TYR A 459 57.92 -22.53 -38.95
C TYR A 459 59.44 -22.52 -38.78
N ALA A 460 60.09 -23.69 -38.60
CA ALA A 460 61.53 -23.77 -38.33
C ALA A 460 62.44 -23.28 -39.48
N LYS A 461 61.91 -23.03 -40.68
CA LYS A 461 62.68 -22.65 -41.88
C LYS A 461 62.79 -21.14 -42.11
N SER A 462 62.01 -20.33 -41.40
CA SER A 462 61.96 -18.88 -41.56
C SER A 462 61.98 -18.25 -40.17
N ASP A 463 63.10 -17.60 -39.83
CA ASP A 463 63.27 -16.99 -38.50
C ASP A 463 62.23 -15.89 -38.26
N GLU A 464 61.88 -15.13 -39.31
CA GLU A 464 60.88 -14.05 -39.24
C GLU A 464 59.47 -14.59 -39.00
N ASP A 465 59.04 -15.64 -39.72
CA ASP A 465 57.71 -16.25 -39.52
C ASP A 465 57.62 -16.93 -38.15
N ARG A 466 58.71 -17.56 -37.71
CA ARG A 466 58.80 -18.19 -36.39
C ARG A 466 58.69 -17.15 -35.28
N GLU A 467 59.31 -15.99 -35.43
CA GLU A 467 59.24 -14.89 -34.45
C GLU A 467 57.82 -14.34 -34.33
N GLN A 468 57.11 -14.14 -35.44
CA GLN A 468 55.71 -13.69 -35.42
C GLN A 468 54.77 -14.67 -34.71
N VAL A 469 54.92 -15.98 -34.96
CA VAL A 469 54.13 -17.03 -34.29
C VAL A 469 54.47 -17.11 -32.81
N LEU A 470 55.75 -16.99 -32.43
CA LEU A 470 56.16 -16.92 -31.03
C LEU A 470 55.59 -15.70 -30.31
N GLU A 471 55.51 -14.55 -30.99
CA GLU A 471 54.93 -13.35 -30.43
C GLU A 471 53.41 -13.47 -30.27
N LEU A 472 52.71 -14.09 -31.24
CA LEU A 472 51.30 -14.45 -31.10
C LEU A 472 51.08 -15.38 -29.89
N PHE A 473 51.94 -16.38 -29.70
CA PHE A 473 51.89 -17.27 -28.55
C PHE A 473 52.09 -16.53 -27.23
N ARG A 474 53.05 -15.62 -27.18
CA ARG A 474 53.30 -14.79 -26.00
C ARG A 474 52.08 -13.93 -25.64
N ILE A 475 51.40 -13.36 -26.64
CA ILE A 475 50.19 -12.55 -26.41
C ILE A 475 49.03 -13.44 -25.96
N GLY A 476 48.84 -14.60 -26.61
CA GLY A 476 47.81 -15.57 -26.23
C GLY A 476 47.99 -16.09 -24.80
N ASP A 477 49.22 -16.32 -24.37
CA ASP A 477 49.54 -16.73 -23.00
C ASP A 477 49.21 -15.66 -21.98
N LYS A 478 49.59 -14.41 -22.27
CA LYS A 478 49.21 -13.27 -21.42
C LYS A 478 47.69 -13.15 -21.29
N MET A 479 46.95 -13.34 -22.39
CA MET A 479 45.48 -13.33 -22.34
C MET A 479 44.91 -14.43 -21.44
N LEU A 480 45.49 -15.64 -21.46
CA LEU A 480 45.09 -16.75 -20.58
C LEU A 480 45.44 -16.47 -19.12
N THR A 481 46.63 -15.95 -18.83
CA THR A 481 47.07 -15.69 -17.45
C THR A 481 46.29 -14.55 -16.79
N LEU A 482 45.82 -13.57 -17.57
CA LEU A 482 44.94 -12.51 -17.03
C LEU A 482 43.61 -13.06 -16.47
N GLU A 483 43.13 -14.20 -16.98
CA GLU A 483 41.93 -14.84 -16.44
C GLU A 483 42.19 -15.51 -15.07
N SER A 484 43.44 -15.88 -14.77
CA SER A 484 43.84 -16.39 -13.45
C SER A 484 44.07 -15.30 -12.40
N ASP A 485 44.40 -14.07 -12.83
CA ASP A 485 44.67 -12.93 -11.92
C ASP A 485 43.41 -12.16 -11.50
N ARG A 486 42.22 -12.72 -11.73
CA ARG A 486 40.93 -12.13 -11.31
C ARG A 486 40.66 -12.26 -9.80
N ILE A 487 39.61 -11.58 -9.35
CA ILE A 487 39.17 -11.68 -7.95
C ILE A 487 38.74 -13.12 -7.68
N THR A 488 39.36 -13.73 -6.67
CA THR A 488 39.01 -15.10 -6.28
C THR A 488 37.61 -15.14 -5.64
N PRO A 489 36.88 -16.26 -5.73
CA PRO A 489 35.60 -16.40 -5.05
C PRO A 489 35.67 -16.12 -3.55
N GLY A 490 36.79 -16.46 -2.89
CA GLY A 490 37.02 -16.19 -1.47
C GLY A 490 37.12 -14.69 -1.15
N GLU A 491 37.93 -13.94 -1.92
CA GLU A 491 38.02 -12.47 -1.78
C GLU A 491 36.65 -11.80 -2.03
N TYR A 492 35.91 -12.30 -3.01
CA TYR A 492 34.59 -11.78 -3.34
C TYR A 492 33.56 -12.03 -2.22
N VAL A 493 33.60 -13.19 -1.58
CA VAL A 493 32.76 -13.51 -0.42
C VAL A 493 33.08 -12.61 0.77
N ILE A 494 34.36 -12.34 1.04
CA ILE A 494 34.79 -11.42 2.11
C ILE A 494 34.25 -10.00 1.85
N LEU A 495 34.38 -9.52 0.61
CA LEU A 495 33.84 -8.22 0.18
C LEU A 495 32.32 -8.14 0.39
N ILE A 496 31.58 -9.18 0.02
CA ILE A 496 30.13 -9.25 0.23
C ILE A 496 29.77 -9.25 1.71
N LEU A 497 30.42 -10.09 2.53
CA LEU A 497 30.15 -10.18 3.96
C LEU A 497 30.38 -8.84 4.66
N LEU A 498 31.48 -8.18 4.35
CA LEU A 498 31.83 -6.89 4.93
C LEU A 498 30.86 -5.78 4.47
N GLY A 499 30.48 -5.79 3.19
CA GLY A 499 29.47 -4.87 2.66
C GLY A 499 28.09 -5.10 3.28
N ALA A 500 27.63 -6.35 3.36
CA ALA A 500 26.35 -6.72 3.95
C ALA A 500 26.28 -6.39 5.45
N THR A 501 27.37 -6.61 6.18
CA THR A 501 27.45 -6.25 7.60
C THR A 501 27.30 -4.74 7.79
N ASN A 502 27.97 -3.94 6.97
CA ASN A 502 27.83 -2.48 7.01
C ASN A 502 26.42 -2.02 6.63
N VAL A 503 25.82 -2.59 5.57
CA VAL A 503 24.45 -2.29 5.16
C VAL A 503 23.48 -2.58 6.32
N LEU A 504 23.51 -3.79 6.88
CA LEU A 504 22.64 -4.18 7.98
C LEU A 504 22.86 -3.31 9.22
N PHE A 505 24.11 -3.05 9.59
CA PHE A 505 24.44 -2.19 10.73
C PHE A 505 23.92 -0.77 10.53
N SER A 506 24.14 -0.20 9.34
CA SER A 506 23.71 1.13 8.97
C SER A 506 22.19 1.27 8.99
N LEU A 507 21.45 0.22 8.65
CA LEU A 507 19.98 0.22 8.65
C LEU A 507 19.40 -0.04 10.04
N ILE A 508 19.89 -1.05 10.76
CA ILE A 508 19.29 -1.49 12.02
C ILE A 508 19.60 -0.52 13.16
N PHE A 509 20.86 -0.12 13.33
CA PHE A 509 21.30 0.59 14.54
C PHE A 509 21.26 2.12 14.44
N ARG A 510 20.58 2.67 13.43
CA ARG A 510 20.53 4.11 13.16
C ARG A 510 19.73 4.88 14.22
N PRO A 511 20.02 6.18 14.44
CA PRO A 511 19.09 7.08 15.11
C PRO A 511 17.77 7.26 14.33
N GLU A 512 16.67 7.49 15.04
CA GLU A 512 15.35 7.77 14.44
C GLU A 512 15.21 9.23 13.99
N THR A 513 16.09 9.64 13.08
CA THR A 513 16.02 10.96 12.44
C THR A 513 16.00 10.80 10.93
N LEU A 514 15.29 11.69 10.22
CA LEU A 514 15.27 11.69 8.74
C LEU A 514 16.70 11.76 8.17
N SER A 515 17.57 12.58 8.75
CA SER A 515 18.97 12.70 8.36
C SER A 515 19.73 11.38 8.50
N ALA A 516 19.52 10.64 9.59
CA ALA A 516 20.16 9.34 9.79
C ALA A 516 19.60 8.29 8.83
N SER A 517 18.30 8.29 8.55
CA SER A 517 17.67 7.41 7.56
C SER A 517 18.18 7.69 6.14
N LEU A 518 18.27 8.96 5.73
CA LEU A 518 18.86 9.35 4.43
C LEU A 518 20.33 8.95 4.34
N PHE A 519 21.10 9.19 5.39
CA PHE A 519 22.50 8.79 5.46
C PHE A 519 22.65 7.27 5.32
N ALA A 520 21.85 6.49 6.05
CA ALA A 520 21.85 5.04 5.98
C ALA A 520 21.48 4.53 4.58
N MET A 521 20.50 5.16 3.93
CA MET A 521 20.12 4.86 2.55
C MET A 521 21.29 5.08 1.59
N ILE A 522 21.96 6.24 1.67
CA ILE A 522 23.08 6.58 0.79
C ILE A 522 24.24 5.62 0.99
N VAL A 523 24.62 5.33 2.23
CA VAL A 523 25.72 4.41 2.54
C VAL A 523 25.40 3.01 2.03
N ALA A 524 24.23 2.47 2.37
CA ALA A 524 23.85 1.11 1.99
C ALA A 524 23.75 0.93 0.47
N THR A 525 23.11 1.88 -0.22
CA THR A 525 22.95 1.82 -1.69
C THR A 525 24.28 1.99 -2.41
N SER A 526 25.17 2.85 -1.91
CA SER A 526 26.53 3.04 -2.45
C SER A 526 27.37 1.77 -2.32
N MET A 527 27.31 1.08 -1.17
CA MET A 527 28.03 -0.17 -0.94
C MET A 527 27.54 -1.30 -1.87
N ILE A 528 26.23 -1.46 -2.00
CA ILE A 528 25.63 -2.44 -2.91
C ILE A 528 26.03 -2.13 -4.35
N TYR A 529 25.95 -0.87 -4.77
CA TYR A 529 26.34 -0.47 -6.12
C TYR A 529 27.82 -0.72 -6.42
N LEU A 530 28.70 -0.43 -5.47
CA LEU A 530 30.14 -0.68 -5.62
C LEU A 530 30.44 -2.17 -5.80
N LEU A 531 29.82 -3.04 -5.00
CA LEU A 531 29.92 -4.50 -5.14
C LEU A 531 29.45 -4.98 -6.52
N LEU A 532 28.32 -4.45 -6.98
CA LEU A 532 27.75 -4.81 -8.28
C LEU A 532 28.60 -4.31 -9.45
N ILE A 533 29.22 -3.12 -9.34
CA ILE A 533 30.16 -2.64 -10.36
C ILE A 533 31.38 -3.55 -10.43
N ILE A 534 31.95 -3.93 -9.27
CA ILE A 534 33.09 -4.85 -9.20
C ILE A 534 32.70 -6.19 -9.86
N HIS A 535 31.50 -6.70 -9.56
CA HIS A 535 30.97 -7.91 -10.18
C HIS A 535 30.85 -7.81 -11.71
N ASP A 536 30.18 -6.77 -12.20
CA ASP A 536 29.95 -6.55 -13.63
C ASP A 536 31.28 -6.40 -14.39
N ARG A 537 32.25 -5.70 -13.78
CA ARG A 537 33.60 -5.52 -14.35
C ARG A 537 34.43 -6.79 -14.35
N ASP A 538 34.39 -7.59 -13.28
CA ASP A 538 35.12 -8.86 -13.20
C ASP A 538 34.54 -9.92 -14.15
N LYS A 539 33.20 -10.01 -14.23
CA LYS A 539 32.51 -10.98 -15.08
C LYS A 539 32.60 -10.67 -16.57
N TYR A 540 32.94 -9.43 -16.94
CA TYR A 540 32.91 -8.93 -18.32
C TYR A 540 31.60 -9.30 -19.02
N THR A 541 30.50 -8.96 -18.36
CA THR A 541 29.14 -9.36 -18.75
C THR A 541 28.70 -8.74 -20.08
N GLN A 542 29.27 -7.58 -20.45
CA GLN A 542 28.96 -6.86 -21.67
C GLN A 542 30.22 -6.51 -22.46
N ILE A 543 30.12 -6.61 -23.78
CA ILE A 543 31.19 -6.27 -24.73
C ILE A 543 30.78 -4.96 -25.42
N ARG A 544 31.65 -3.95 -25.38
CA ARG A 544 31.40 -2.70 -26.11
C ARG A 544 31.25 -3.00 -27.60
N ARG A 545 30.39 -2.25 -28.30
CA ARG A 545 30.15 -2.43 -29.74
C ARG A 545 31.46 -2.45 -30.54
N ASP A 546 32.38 -1.54 -30.23
CA ASP A 546 33.67 -1.45 -30.91
C ASP A 546 34.51 -2.71 -30.70
N HIS A 547 34.48 -3.30 -29.50
CA HIS A 547 35.19 -4.55 -29.21
C HIS A 547 34.51 -5.75 -29.88
N ALA A 548 33.17 -5.76 -29.91
CA ALA A 548 32.43 -6.78 -30.64
C ALA A 548 32.76 -6.74 -32.15
N LEU A 549 32.96 -5.55 -32.72
CA LEU A 549 33.45 -5.38 -34.08
C LEU A 549 34.87 -5.90 -34.25
N GLN A 550 35.78 -5.63 -33.30
CA GLN A 550 37.13 -6.19 -33.33
C GLN A 550 37.13 -7.72 -33.25
N CYS A 551 36.35 -8.32 -32.35
CA CYS A 551 36.22 -9.78 -32.26
C CYS A 551 35.61 -10.39 -33.53
N ARG A 552 34.62 -9.73 -34.16
CA ARG A 552 34.09 -10.16 -35.47
C ARG A 552 35.13 -10.07 -36.57
N SER A 553 35.97 -9.04 -36.56
CA SER A 553 37.08 -8.88 -37.49
C SER A 553 38.12 -10.00 -37.29
N ILE A 554 38.55 -10.28 -36.06
CA ILE A 554 39.44 -11.40 -35.73
C ILE A 554 38.84 -12.71 -36.24
N LEU A 555 37.55 -12.97 -35.98
CA LEU A 555 36.86 -14.18 -36.45
C LEU A 555 36.88 -14.32 -37.98
N SER A 556 36.79 -13.21 -38.71
CA SER A 556 36.92 -13.20 -40.17
C SER A 556 38.31 -13.67 -40.62
N TYR A 557 39.38 -13.19 -40.00
CA TYR A 557 40.77 -13.62 -40.29
C TYR A 557 41.04 -15.06 -39.86
N ILE A 558 40.45 -15.50 -38.74
CA ILE A 558 40.53 -16.90 -38.32
C ILE A 558 39.89 -17.82 -39.38
N ASN A 559 38.78 -17.41 -39.99
CA ASN A 559 38.10 -18.20 -41.01
C ASN A 559 38.91 -18.27 -42.33
N THR A 560 39.74 -17.28 -42.64
CA THR A 560 40.60 -17.33 -43.84
C THR A 560 41.70 -18.39 -43.73
N LEU A 561 42.11 -18.79 -42.52
CA LEU A 561 43.13 -19.84 -42.30
C LEU A 561 42.67 -21.26 -42.69
N ALA A 562 41.40 -21.48 -43.05
CA ALA A 562 40.84 -22.80 -43.33
C ALA A 562 40.69 -23.16 -44.82
N GLY A 563 40.91 -22.22 -45.75
CA GLY A 563 40.35 -22.33 -47.10
C GLY A 563 38.81 -22.18 -47.10
N VAL A 564 38.23 -21.95 -48.28
CA VAL A 564 36.82 -21.58 -48.59
C VAL A 564 35.76 -22.14 -47.60
N PRO A 565 34.69 -21.39 -47.26
CA PRO A 565 33.70 -21.81 -46.26
C PRO A 565 33.04 -23.13 -46.66
N ALA A 566 32.90 -24.05 -45.72
CA ALA A 566 32.01 -25.19 -45.86
C ALA A 566 30.55 -24.70 -45.81
N ASP A 567 30.06 -24.17 -46.92
CA ASP A 567 28.63 -24.18 -47.17
C ASP A 567 28.21 -25.64 -47.38
N THR A 568 27.17 -26.06 -46.66
CA THR A 568 26.47 -27.35 -46.73
C THR A 568 27.13 -28.58 -46.10
N ALA A 569 26.93 -28.76 -44.79
CA ALA A 569 26.82 -30.09 -44.19
C ALA A 569 25.56 -30.13 -43.28
N PRO A 570 24.73 -31.19 -43.34
CA PRO A 570 23.47 -31.24 -42.61
C PRO A 570 23.72 -31.28 -41.10
N GLU A 571 22.93 -30.49 -40.37
CA GLU A 571 22.91 -30.41 -38.91
C GLU A 571 22.74 -31.81 -38.30
N ASN A 572 23.78 -32.29 -37.61
CA ASN A 572 23.67 -33.42 -36.71
C ASN A 572 23.22 -32.87 -35.33
N PRO A 573 21.99 -33.17 -34.86
CA PRO A 573 21.42 -32.58 -33.66
C PRO A 573 22.15 -32.95 -32.35
N ASP A 574 22.99 -33.98 -32.38
CA ASP A 574 23.71 -34.49 -31.20
C ASP A 574 25.22 -34.14 -31.18
N ALA A 575 25.71 -33.34 -32.13
CA ALA A 575 27.10 -32.89 -32.15
C ALA A 575 27.29 -31.63 -31.29
N LYS A 576 28.30 -31.62 -30.40
CA LYS A 576 28.66 -30.42 -29.61
C LYS A 576 28.86 -29.21 -30.55
N PRO A 577 28.32 -28.02 -30.20
CA PRO A 577 28.41 -26.85 -31.07
C PRO A 577 29.87 -26.47 -31.33
N ASP A 578 30.20 -26.21 -32.61
CA ASP A 578 31.51 -25.72 -33.05
C ASP A 578 31.89 -24.45 -32.26
N LEU A 579 33.18 -24.32 -31.89
CA LEU A 579 33.68 -23.22 -31.06
C LEU A 579 33.35 -21.85 -31.66
N SER A 580 33.34 -21.77 -33.00
CA SER A 580 32.94 -20.59 -33.77
C SER A 580 31.47 -20.19 -33.55
N GLN A 581 30.55 -21.16 -33.50
CA GLN A 581 29.14 -20.91 -33.23
C GLN A 581 28.91 -20.39 -31.80
N GLN A 582 29.66 -20.91 -30.83
CA GLN A 582 29.61 -20.41 -29.44
C GLN A 582 30.15 -18.97 -29.31
N ILE A 583 31.19 -18.63 -30.08
CA ILE A 583 31.71 -17.25 -30.16
C ILE A 583 30.65 -16.31 -30.76
N ILE A 584 30.02 -16.68 -31.88
CA ILE A 584 29.00 -15.87 -32.55
C ILE A 584 27.77 -15.67 -31.65
N SER A 585 27.31 -16.73 -30.99
CA SER A 585 26.17 -16.65 -30.07
C SER A 585 26.48 -15.75 -28.87
N THR A 586 27.69 -15.84 -28.32
CA THR A 586 28.17 -15.00 -27.21
C THR A 586 28.32 -13.53 -27.61
N LEU A 587 28.85 -13.26 -28.81
CA LEU A 587 28.94 -11.89 -29.33
C LEU A 587 27.55 -11.28 -29.56
N LYS A 588 26.59 -12.08 -30.02
CA LYS A 588 25.21 -11.64 -30.22
C LYS A 588 24.50 -11.37 -28.89
N SER A 589 24.78 -12.16 -27.85
CA SER A 589 24.17 -11.99 -26.53
C SER A 589 24.81 -10.87 -25.69
N LYS A 590 26.12 -10.63 -25.83
CA LYS A 590 26.86 -9.66 -25.01
C LYS A 590 27.09 -8.27 -25.63
N SER A 591 26.77 -8.05 -26.92
CA SER A 591 26.97 -6.75 -27.59
C SER A 591 25.78 -5.79 -27.40
N PHE A 592 26.06 -4.49 -27.23
CA PHE A 592 25.04 -3.45 -26.95
C PHE A 592 24.75 -2.58 -28.18
N ASP A 593 23.49 -2.19 -28.41
CA ASP A 593 23.06 -1.23 -29.45
C ASP A 593 22.88 0.19 -28.86
N VAL A 594 23.34 1.22 -29.58
CA VAL A 594 23.73 2.54 -29.02
C VAL A 594 22.61 3.60 -29.03
N ASP A 595 21.38 3.28 -29.42
CA ASP A 595 20.31 4.28 -29.57
C ASP A 595 19.65 4.71 -28.24
N ALA A 596 20.43 5.31 -27.33
CA ALA A 596 19.98 5.74 -26.00
C ALA A 596 19.92 7.27 -25.79
N GLY A 597 20.23 8.08 -26.80
CA GLY A 597 20.29 9.55 -26.68
C GLY A 597 19.01 10.23 -26.14
N PRO A 598 17.80 9.87 -26.62
CA PRO A 598 16.55 10.43 -26.10
C PRO A 598 16.20 9.95 -24.68
N ALA A 599 16.70 8.79 -24.25
CA ALA A 599 16.38 8.20 -22.94
C ALA A 599 17.13 8.89 -21.78
N ILE A 600 18.32 9.46 -22.05
CA ILE A 600 19.13 10.19 -21.07
C ILE A 600 18.38 11.43 -20.54
N TYR A 601 17.66 12.15 -21.41
CA TYR A 601 16.87 13.32 -21.00
C TYR A 601 15.69 12.95 -20.08
N TRP A 602 15.09 11.77 -20.27
CA TRP A 602 14.04 11.27 -19.38
C TRP A 602 14.57 10.85 -18.02
N VAL A 603 15.72 10.15 -17.98
CA VAL A 603 16.40 9.82 -16.71
C VAL A 603 16.75 11.08 -15.93
N PHE A 604 17.21 12.14 -16.61
CA PHE A 604 17.47 13.43 -15.99
C PHE A 604 16.20 14.12 -15.48
N ALA A 605 15.08 14.01 -16.18
CA ALA A 605 13.77 14.52 -15.73
C ALA A 605 13.27 13.78 -14.49
N VAL A 606 13.46 12.46 -14.41
CA VAL A 606 13.18 11.67 -13.20
C VAL A 606 14.07 12.13 -12.06
N PHE A 607 15.36 12.28 -12.30
CA PHE A 607 16.29 12.76 -11.27
C PHE A 607 15.93 14.16 -10.76
N SER A 608 15.46 15.05 -11.65
CA SER A 608 14.99 16.38 -11.28
C SER A 608 13.68 16.33 -10.47
N PHE A 609 12.77 15.41 -10.80
CA PHE A 609 11.56 15.15 -10.02
C PHE A 609 11.88 14.58 -8.64
N LEU A 610 12.81 13.62 -8.56
CA LEU A 610 13.32 13.05 -7.29
C LEU A 610 13.93 14.15 -6.43
N VAL A 611 14.78 15.00 -6.99
CA VAL A 611 15.37 16.13 -6.27
C VAL A 611 14.31 17.15 -5.83
N GLY A 612 13.25 17.35 -6.61
CA GLY A 612 12.09 18.15 -6.21
C GLY A 612 11.33 17.55 -5.01
N GLY A 613 11.06 16.25 -5.03
CA GLY A 613 10.37 15.53 -3.95
C GLY A 613 11.21 15.38 -2.66
N PHE A 614 12.49 15.06 -2.78
CA PHE A 614 13.41 15.02 -1.63
C PHE A 614 13.74 16.42 -1.10
N GLY A 615 13.88 17.41 -1.99
CA GLY A 615 14.05 18.81 -1.61
C GLY A 615 12.83 19.36 -0.85
N TYR A 616 11.63 18.89 -1.21
CA TYR A 616 10.40 19.18 -0.48
C TYR A 616 10.39 18.57 0.94
N GLY A 617 10.77 17.30 1.11
CA GLY A 617 10.88 16.68 2.43
C GLY A 617 11.93 17.35 3.35
N PHE A 618 13.05 17.81 2.78
CA PHE A 618 14.06 18.58 3.50
C PHE A 618 13.55 19.97 3.92
N LEU A 619 12.81 20.66 3.04
CA LEU A 619 12.19 21.94 3.36
C LEU A 619 11.10 21.77 4.43
N TYR A 620 10.27 20.73 4.35
CA TYR A 620 9.22 20.41 5.33
C TYR A 620 9.78 20.31 6.75
N GLN A 621 10.79 19.46 6.96
CA GLN A 621 11.38 19.26 8.28
C GLN A 621 12.08 20.52 8.81
N SER A 622 12.56 21.40 7.93
CA SER A 622 13.19 22.66 8.33
C SER A 622 12.18 23.75 8.76
N PHE A 623 10.89 23.59 8.45
CA PHE A 623 9.85 24.58 8.77
C PHE A 623 8.96 24.19 9.97
N GLU A 624 8.94 22.92 10.37
CA GLU A 624 8.14 22.45 11.52
C GLU A 624 8.82 22.77 12.86
N LYS A 625 8.11 23.47 13.75
CA LYS A 625 8.60 23.79 15.11
C LYS A 625 8.36 22.67 16.14
N ASN A 626 7.46 21.73 15.83
CA ASN A 626 7.15 20.55 16.64
C ASN A 626 7.01 19.36 15.67
N PRO A 627 8.04 18.54 15.44
CA PRO A 627 7.92 17.40 14.56
C PRO A 627 6.97 16.38 15.19
N MET A 628 5.92 15.96 14.47
CA MET A 628 5.27 14.68 14.77
C MET A 628 6.17 13.58 14.20
N PRO A 629 6.69 12.65 15.02
CA PRO A 629 7.43 11.51 14.47
C PRO A 629 6.43 10.56 13.81
N GLU A 630 6.43 10.49 12.48
CA GLU A 630 5.83 9.37 11.75
C GLU A 630 6.71 8.13 12.03
N THR A 631 6.27 7.25 12.94
CA THR A 631 7.01 6.04 13.31
C THR A 631 6.53 4.81 12.56
N SER A 632 7.39 3.79 12.56
CA SER A 632 7.24 2.58 11.76
C SER A 632 5.98 1.77 12.15
N PRO A 633 5.19 1.24 11.18
CA PRO A 633 4.06 0.34 11.43
C PRO A 633 4.43 -0.98 12.13
N LEU A 634 5.73 -1.31 12.20
CA LEU A 634 6.24 -2.51 12.89
C LEU A 634 6.96 -2.19 14.20
N ALA A 635 6.88 -0.96 14.70
CA ALA A 635 7.42 -0.59 16.01
C ALA A 635 6.57 -1.21 17.14
N ILE A 636 6.65 -2.52 17.29
CA ILE A 636 6.14 -3.24 18.45
C ILE A 636 7.35 -3.98 19.03
N LEU A 637 7.63 -3.71 20.32
CA LEU A 637 8.69 -4.26 21.17
C LEU A 637 9.99 -3.45 21.23
N GLY A 638 9.94 -2.36 21.99
CA GLY A 638 11.10 -1.93 22.76
C GLY A 638 11.16 -0.42 22.95
N THR A 639 10.69 0.08 24.08
CA THR A 639 10.99 1.45 24.48
C THR A 639 11.41 1.52 25.94
N GLN A 640 12.56 2.15 26.12
CA GLN A 640 13.16 2.60 27.38
C GLN A 640 12.16 3.43 28.21
N GLY A 641 12.23 3.30 29.54
CA GLY A 641 11.25 3.85 30.48
C GLY A 641 11.05 5.37 30.38
N ARG A 642 9.78 5.79 30.28
CA ARG A 642 9.35 7.19 30.31
C ARG A 642 9.38 7.72 31.75
N ASN A 643 9.93 8.93 31.95
CA ASN A 643 10.01 9.59 33.27
C ASN A 643 8.77 10.44 33.62
N GLU A 644 7.89 10.70 32.66
CA GLU A 644 6.67 11.50 32.80
C GLU A 644 5.45 10.61 32.50
N ILE A 645 4.33 10.85 33.21
CA ILE A 645 3.07 10.12 33.06
C ILE A 645 2.02 11.05 32.47
N ASP A 646 1.49 10.70 31.31
CA ASP A 646 0.53 11.54 30.60
C ASP A 646 -0.90 10.93 30.77
N ILE A 647 -1.84 11.73 31.27
CA ILE A 647 -3.22 11.31 31.59
C ILE A 647 -4.20 12.05 30.68
N ALA A 648 -5.14 11.31 30.07
CA ALA A 648 -6.17 11.90 29.23
C ALA A 648 -7.13 12.78 30.06
N LEU A 649 -7.32 14.01 29.60
CA LEU A 649 -8.33 14.95 30.08
C LEU A 649 -9.50 14.95 29.09
N LEU A 650 -10.55 14.24 29.46
CA LEU A 650 -11.76 14.04 28.66
C LEU A 650 -12.76 15.16 28.93
N ASP A 651 -13.75 15.30 28.07
CA ASP A 651 -14.72 16.40 28.05
C ASP A 651 -15.90 16.24 29.00
N TRP A 652 -16.12 15.04 29.57
CA TRP A 652 -17.19 14.83 30.55
C TRP A 652 -16.71 15.00 32.02
N PRO A 653 -17.55 15.62 32.89
CA PRO A 653 -17.11 16.08 34.22
C PRO A 653 -16.54 15.02 35.17
N SER A 654 -17.07 13.79 35.17
CA SER A 654 -16.58 12.72 36.06
C SER A 654 -15.17 12.27 35.70
N ALA A 655 -14.86 12.16 34.41
CA ALA A 655 -13.51 11.86 33.94
C ALA A 655 -12.53 13.00 34.26
N GLU A 656 -12.96 14.26 34.12
CA GLU A 656 -12.15 15.44 34.45
C GLU A 656 -11.70 15.40 35.93
N ILE A 657 -12.64 15.20 36.86
CA ILE A 657 -12.34 15.09 38.30
C ILE A 657 -11.36 13.93 38.56
N LYS A 658 -11.62 12.74 37.98
CA LYS A 658 -10.75 11.56 38.15
C LYS A 658 -9.35 11.77 37.58
N ALA A 659 -9.21 12.43 36.44
CA ALA A 659 -7.91 12.76 35.84
C ALA A 659 -7.07 13.64 36.78
N HIS A 660 -7.67 14.69 37.34
CA HIS A 660 -7.00 15.56 38.30
C HIS A 660 -6.62 14.84 39.60
N ILE A 661 -7.47 13.94 40.11
CA ILE A 661 -7.14 13.13 41.29
C ILE A 661 -5.93 12.23 41.00
N LEU A 662 -5.93 11.53 39.86
CA LEU A 662 -4.83 10.66 39.46
C LEU A 662 -3.52 11.44 39.30
N ALA A 663 -3.55 12.61 38.65
CA ALA A 663 -2.37 13.47 38.50
C ALA A 663 -1.77 13.86 39.86
N ASN A 664 -2.60 14.36 40.78
CA ASN A 664 -2.16 14.72 42.13
C ASN A 664 -1.55 13.52 42.88
N ILE A 665 -2.15 12.32 42.77
CA ILE A 665 -1.61 11.11 43.42
C ILE A 665 -0.25 10.74 42.83
N VAL A 666 -0.09 10.77 41.51
CA VAL A 666 1.17 10.45 40.83
C VAL A 666 2.29 11.41 41.23
N GLU A 667 1.99 12.71 41.33
CA GLU A 667 2.97 13.72 41.75
C GLU A 667 3.35 13.59 43.24
N GLU A 668 2.36 13.41 44.12
CA GLU A 668 2.58 13.47 45.57
C GLU A 668 3.06 12.16 46.19
N TYR A 669 2.59 11.01 45.68
CA TYR A 669 2.87 9.70 46.29
C TYR A 669 3.83 8.84 45.47
N ILE A 670 3.86 9.00 44.14
CA ILE A 670 4.77 8.26 43.24
C ILE A 670 6.01 9.10 42.88
N HIS A 671 5.97 10.41 43.13
CA HIS A 671 7.05 11.36 42.87
C HIS A 671 7.50 11.33 41.39
N ARG A 672 6.52 11.35 40.48
CA ARG A 672 6.69 11.46 39.03
C ARG A 672 5.89 12.65 38.49
N SER A 673 6.34 13.23 37.39
CA SER A 673 5.59 14.30 36.72
C SER A 673 4.32 13.73 36.08
N ALA A 674 3.17 14.37 36.29
CA ALA A 674 1.92 13.96 35.67
C ALA A 674 1.33 15.10 34.82
N ASN A 675 1.20 14.89 33.51
CA ASN A 675 0.60 15.90 32.63
C ASN A 675 -0.84 15.52 32.27
N LEU A 676 -1.74 16.50 32.26
CA LEU A 676 -3.10 16.33 31.76
C LEU A 676 -3.19 16.79 30.31
N ILE A 677 -3.62 15.91 29.41
CA ILE A 677 -3.67 16.16 27.97
C ILE A 677 -5.11 16.06 27.49
N SER A 678 -5.63 17.17 26.96
CA SER A 678 -6.96 17.17 26.34
C SER A 678 -6.97 16.21 25.15
N SER A 679 -7.89 15.24 25.19
CA SER A 679 -7.98 14.20 24.17
C SER A 679 -9.42 13.72 24.03
N ALA A 680 -9.80 13.32 22.82
CA ALA A 680 -11.06 12.62 22.58
C ALA A 680 -10.94 11.16 23.07
N ASN A 681 -12.07 10.54 23.43
CA ASN A 681 -12.12 9.19 23.99
C ASN A 681 -11.46 8.12 23.09
N ASP A 682 -11.74 8.16 21.79
CA ASP A 682 -11.15 7.23 20.80
C ASP A 682 -9.65 7.51 20.56
N GLN A 683 -9.26 8.79 20.56
CA GLN A 683 -7.88 9.22 20.43
C GLN A 683 -7.02 8.79 21.62
N ALA A 684 -7.53 8.92 22.85
CA ALA A 684 -6.82 8.48 24.04
C ALA A 684 -6.54 6.96 24.03
N PHE A 685 -7.46 6.14 23.52
CA PHE A 685 -7.22 4.71 23.31
C PHE A 685 -6.20 4.41 22.21
N ARG A 686 -6.22 5.17 21.09
CA ARG A 686 -5.18 5.10 20.06
C ARG A 686 -3.81 5.42 20.63
N GLU A 687 -3.69 6.51 21.36
CA GLU A 687 -2.42 6.96 21.94
C GLU A 687 -1.90 6.00 23.01
N MET A 688 -2.74 5.48 23.90
CA MET A 688 -2.30 4.44 24.86
C MET A 688 -1.85 3.15 24.20
N SER A 689 -2.37 2.83 23.01
CA SER A 689 -1.97 1.64 22.25
C SER A 689 -0.66 1.83 21.49
N ASP A 690 -0.41 3.05 21.02
CA ASP A 690 0.76 3.43 20.24
C ASP A 690 1.97 3.62 21.17
N SER A 691 3.10 2.96 20.91
CA SER A 691 4.33 3.10 21.71
C SER A 691 4.82 4.54 21.83
N ASP A 692 4.53 5.38 20.83
CA ASP A 692 4.88 6.80 20.81
C ASP A 692 3.73 7.71 21.22
N GLY A 693 2.53 7.16 21.37
CA GLY A 693 1.36 7.91 21.82
C GLY A 693 1.61 8.53 23.18
N ARG A 694 1.08 9.74 23.37
CA ARG A 694 1.38 10.52 24.56
C ARG A 694 0.59 10.01 25.76
N ILE A 695 -0.70 9.73 25.61
CA ILE A 695 -1.51 9.22 26.73
C ILE A 695 -1.00 7.87 27.25
N ASP A 696 -0.86 7.77 28.57
CA ASP A 696 -0.58 6.53 29.30
C ASP A 696 -1.80 6.03 30.09
N ILE A 697 -2.66 6.94 30.56
CA ILE A 697 -3.81 6.62 31.42
C ILE A 697 -5.09 7.29 30.90
N HIS A 698 -6.16 6.52 30.85
CA HIS A 698 -7.53 6.95 30.58
C HIS A 698 -8.37 6.84 31.87
N PRO A 699 -8.78 7.96 32.47
CA PRO A 699 -9.28 8.00 33.85
C PRO A 699 -10.61 7.28 34.07
N GLU A 700 -11.45 7.18 33.03
CA GLU A 700 -12.78 6.57 33.10
C GLU A 700 -13.25 6.11 31.72
N ILE A 701 -13.64 4.85 31.55
CA ILE A 701 -14.27 4.33 30.33
C ILE A 701 -15.57 3.62 30.67
N TRP A 702 -16.64 3.98 29.94
CA TRP A 702 -17.93 3.30 29.97
C TRP A 702 -17.89 2.11 29.00
N VAL A 703 -17.59 0.93 29.50
CA VAL A 703 -17.17 -0.24 28.69
C VAL A 703 -18.24 -0.65 27.68
N GLN A 704 -19.51 -0.70 28.09
CA GLN A 704 -20.63 -1.16 27.25
C GLN A 704 -21.00 -0.15 26.16
N ASN A 705 -20.70 1.14 26.35
CA ASN A 705 -20.87 2.17 25.32
C ASN A 705 -19.78 2.06 24.23
N ASN A 706 -18.63 1.46 24.54
CA ASN A 706 -17.43 1.49 23.72
C ASN A 706 -16.93 0.10 23.28
N PRO A 707 -17.80 -0.83 22.80
CA PRO A 707 -17.39 -2.20 22.52
C PRO A 707 -16.31 -2.30 21.44
N LYS A 708 -16.23 -1.33 20.51
CA LYS A 708 -15.20 -1.26 19.48
C LYS A 708 -13.80 -1.01 20.09
N LEU A 709 -13.68 -0.01 20.96
CA LEU A 709 -12.41 0.32 21.63
C LEU A 709 -11.93 -0.84 22.51
N ILE A 710 -12.84 -1.45 23.27
CA ILE A 710 -12.51 -2.58 24.16
C ILE A 710 -12.09 -3.81 23.35
N ARG A 711 -12.80 -4.12 22.26
CA ARG A 711 -12.43 -5.23 21.38
C ARG A 711 -11.05 -5.01 20.77
N ARG A 712 -10.79 -3.82 20.21
CA ARG A 712 -9.56 -3.47 19.50
C ARG A 712 -8.35 -3.40 20.43
N TYR A 713 -8.37 -2.48 21.40
CA TYR A 713 -7.18 -2.14 22.17
C TYR A 713 -6.95 -3.06 23.37
N VAL A 714 -8.02 -3.56 24.00
CA VAL A 714 -7.92 -4.38 25.22
C VAL A 714 -7.83 -5.86 24.91
N ARG A 715 -8.68 -6.36 24.01
CA ARG A 715 -8.76 -7.81 23.72
C ARG A 715 -7.85 -8.24 22.58
N ALA A 716 -7.85 -7.52 21.46
CA ALA A 716 -7.09 -7.90 20.28
C ALA A 716 -5.62 -7.49 20.40
N PHE A 717 -5.33 -6.22 20.66
CA PHE A 717 -3.94 -5.74 20.77
C PHE A 717 -3.32 -6.10 22.11
N GLY A 718 -4.10 -6.07 23.19
CA GLY A 718 -3.59 -6.26 24.55
C GLY A 718 -2.61 -5.15 24.98
N THR A 719 -2.58 -4.04 24.24
CA THR A 719 -1.72 -2.87 24.49
C THR A 719 -2.34 -1.91 25.50
N VAL A 720 -3.66 -1.98 25.69
CA VAL A 720 -4.39 -1.25 26.73
C VAL A 720 -5.01 -2.25 27.68
N LYS A 721 -4.94 -1.96 28.98
CA LYS A 721 -5.52 -2.78 30.03
C LYS A 721 -6.62 -2.02 30.75
N LEU A 722 -7.69 -2.74 31.08
CA LEU A 722 -8.71 -2.22 31.98
C LEU A 722 -8.35 -2.57 33.42
N SER A 723 -8.62 -1.65 34.34
CA SER A 723 -8.52 -1.90 35.77
C SER A 723 -9.39 -3.09 36.19
N THR A 724 -8.91 -3.85 37.17
CA THR A 724 -9.61 -4.96 37.79
C THR A 724 -10.81 -4.44 38.56
N ASN A 725 -10.61 -3.42 39.41
CA ASN A 725 -11.69 -2.76 40.10
C ASN A 725 -12.55 -1.96 39.12
N ARG A 726 -13.85 -1.95 39.39
CA ARG A 726 -14.88 -1.29 38.58
C ARG A 726 -15.97 -0.73 39.47
N VAL A 727 -16.67 0.25 38.94
CA VAL A 727 -17.96 0.68 39.50
C VAL A 727 -19.05 0.37 38.48
N ILE A 728 -20.24 0.00 38.96
CA ILE A 728 -21.38 -0.26 38.09
C ILE A 728 -22.16 1.03 37.91
N GLY A 729 -22.18 1.53 36.68
CA GLY A 729 -23.06 2.58 36.21
C GLY A 729 -24.41 2.02 35.76
N LYS A 730 -25.42 2.88 35.77
CA LYS A 730 -26.76 2.57 35.27
C LYS A 730 -27.15 3.61 34.24
N GLN A 731 -27.68 3.18 33.10
CA GLN A 731 -28.13 4.08 32.03
C GLN A 731 -29.59 3.78 31.67
N GLY A 732 -30.27 4.76 31.09
CA GLY A 732 -31.61 4.59 30.55
C GLY A 732 -32.44 5.85 30.61
N LEU A 733 -33.76 5.69 30.57
CA LEU A 733 -34.69 6.81 30.54
C LEU A 733 -35.11 7.20 31.96
N CYS A 734 -35.06 8.49 32.27
CA CYS A 734 -35.58 9.07 33.51
C CYS A 734 -36.73 10.03 33.22
N TYR A 735 -37.54 10.25 34.25
CA TYR A 735 -38.54 11.30 34.26
C TYR A 735 -38.46 12.13 35.54
N ALA A 736 -38.91 13.38 35.45
CA ALA A 736 -39.04 14.31 36.57
C ALA A 736 -40.38 15.05 36.49
N GLY A 737 -40.93 15.48 37.63
CA GLY A 737 -42.17 16.26 37.69
C GLY A 737 -43.47 15.55 37.26
N PHE A 738 -43.43 14.23 37.02
CA PHE A 738 -44.63 13.44 36.68
C PHE A 738 -45.47 13.11 37.92
N ASP A 739 -46.79 13.20 37.80
CA ASP A 739 -47.72 12.91 38.90
C ASP A 739 -47.84 11.41 39.17
N GLN A 740 -46.85 10.88 39.88
CA GLN A 740 -46.81 9.48 40.29
C GLN A 740 -47.97 9.12 41.25
N ALA A 741 -48.55 10.10 41.97
CA ALA A 741 -49.65 9.82 42.89
C ALA A 741 -50.93 9.43 42.16
N SER A 742 -51.16 10.02 40.97
CA SER A 742 -52.34 9.73 40.15
C SER A 742 -52.15 8.56 39.20
N PHE A 743 -50.92 8.32 38.69
CA PHE A 743 -50.67 7.36 37.60
C PHE A 743 -49.75 6.18 37.99
N GLY A 744 -49.13 6.21 39.17
CA GLY A 744 -48.08 5.27 39.55
C GLY A 744 -46.75 5.54 38.84
N PRO A 745 -45.70 4.72 39.12
CA PRO A 745 -44.39 4.87 38.49
C PRO A 745 -44.43 4.43 37.01
N LEU A 746 -43.84 5.24 36.13
CA LEU A 746 -43.82 4.96 34.70
C LEU A 746 -42.96 3.72 34.34
N THR A 747 -43.51 2.88 33.47
CA THR A 747 -42.80 1.78 32.81
C THR A 747 -42.58 2.09 31.33
N ILE A 748 -41.64 1.39 30.69
CA ILE A 748 -41.36 1.57 29.25
C ILE A 748 -42.59 1.26 28.38
N LYS A 749 -43.51 0.40 28.86
CA LYS A 749 -44.75 0.05 28.16
C LYS A 749 -45.79 1.16 28.23
N ASP A 750 -45.83 1.89 29.34
CA ASP A 750 -46.77 3.00 29.54
C ASP A 750 -46.50 4.14 28.55
N LEU A 751 -45.24 4.32 28.13
CA LEU A 751 -44.88 5.33 27.13
C LEU A 751 -45.60 5.12 25.80
N LYS A 752 -46.04 3.90 25.47
CA LYS A 752 -46.83 3.62 24.25
C LYS A 752 -48.27 4.13 24.30
N ASN A 753 -48.70 4.71 25.42
CA ASN A 753 -50.02 5.32 25.55
C ASN A 753 -50.00 6.78 25.07
N PRO A 754 -50.80 7.15 24.05
CA PRO A 754 -50.87 8.54 23.58
C PRO A 754 -51.27 9.56 24.64
N ALA A 755 -52.03 9.14 25.66
CA ALA A 755 -52.40 10.02 26.78
C ALA A 755 -51.21 10.34 27.70
N ILE A 756 -50.19 9.47 27.73
CA ILE A 756 -48.95 9.70 28.47
C ILE A 756 -47.98 10.50 27.60
N SER A 757 -47.84 10.19 26.31
CA SER A 757 -46.97 10.97 25.41
C SER A 757 -47.39 12.43 25.33
N ALA A 758 -48.70 12.72 25.32
CA ALA A 758 -49.23 14.08 25.33
C ALA A 758 -48.85 14.89 26.60
N GLN A 759 -48.51 14.25 27.72
CA GLN A 759 -48.04 14.98 28.91
C GLN A 759 -46.59 15.47 28.76
N PHE A 760 -45.83 14.84 27.86
CA PHE A 760 -44.45 15.19 27.56
C PHE A 760 -44.31 16.03 26.29
N ASP A 761 -45.42 16.43 25.64
CA ASP A 761 -45.42 17.29 24.47
C ASP A 761 -45.09 18.74 24.88
N MET A 762 -43.82 19.09 24.77
CA MET A 762 -43.31 20.42 25.07
C MET A 762 -43.41 21.35 23.87
N SER A 763 -43.45 20.80 22.66
CA SER A 763 -43.46 21.52 21.39
C SER A 763 -44.86 21.93 20.92
N GLY A 764 -45.91 21.25 21.41
CA GLY A 764 -47.30 21.43 21.03
C GLY A 764 -47.68 20.80 19.69
N ASP A 765 -46.89 19.85 19.19
CA ASP A 765 -47.09 19.20 17.88
C ASP A 765 -47.88 17.88 17.95
N GLY A 766 -48.30 17.48 19.16
CA GLY A 766 -49.06 16.27 19.41
C GLY A 766 -48.19 15.03 19.68
N LYS A 767 -46.86 15.17 19.70
CA LYS A 767 -45.93 14.11 20.12
C LYS A 767 -45.21 14.48 21.40
N GLY A 768 -44.89 13.49 22.22
CA GLY A 768 -44.08 13.72 23.41
C GLY A 768 -42.63 14.03 23.04
N ASP A 769 -41.92 14.81 23.85
CA ASP A 769 -40.51 15.10 23.61
C ASP A 769 -39.63 14.25 24.55
N ILE A 770 -38.67 13.52 23.99
CA ILE A 770 -37.64 12.78 24.74
C ILE A 770 -36.28 13.35 24.41
N TRP A 771 -35.54 13.81 25.41
CA TRP A 771 -34.12 14.11 25.22
C TRP A 771 -33.29 12.83 25.26
N VAL A 772 -32.53 12.51 24.21
CA VAL A 772 -31.78 11.24 24.09
C VAL A 772 -30.30 11.36 24.45
N GLY A 773 -29.78 12.57 24.59
CA GLY A 773 -28.39 12.84 24.98
C GLY A 773 -27.80 14.08 24.29
N ASP A 774 -26.51 14.32 24.53
CA ASP A 774 -25.72 15.34 23.86
C ASP A 774 -25.27 14.90 22.47
N GLU A 775 -25.03 15.87 21.60
CA GLU A 775 -24.48 15.62 20.27
C GLU A 775 -23.07 15.02 20.37
N GLY A 776 -22.86 13.90 19.69
CA GLY A 776 -21.57 13.20 19.65
C GLY A 776 -21.32 12.19 20.78
N TRP A 777 -22.22 12.08 21.77
CA TRP A 777 -22.12 11.00 22.76
C TRP A 777 -22.46 9.64 22.14
N ALA A 778 -21.63 8.64 22.40
CA ALA A 778 -21.90 7.26 22.00
C ALA A 778 -23.26 6.75 22.53
N SER A 779 -23.69 7.21 23.71
CA SER A 779 -24.99 6.83 24.28
C SER A 779 -26.18 7.44 23.56
N SER A 780 -26.05 8.60 22.91
CA SER A 780 -27.15 9.28 22.22
C SER A 780 -27.65 8.47 21.03
N GLU A 781 -26.71 7.97 20.21
CA GLU A 781 -27.01 7.07 19.10
C GLU A 781 -27.64 5.76 19.60
N ILE A 782 -27.04 5.13 20.61
CA ILE A 782 -27.54 3.88 21.19
C ILE A 782 -28.96 4.07 21.75
N GLU A 783 -29.23 5.16 22.47
CA GLU A 783 -30.55 5.42 23.05
C GLU A 783 -31.60 5.70 21.98
N ARG A 784 -31.25 6.46 20.93
CA ARG A 784 -32.12 6.69 19.77
C ARG A 784 -32.55 5.37 19.12
N GLU A 785 -31.59 4.49 18.83
CA GLU A 785 -31.85 3.19 18.23
C GLU A 785 -32.66 2.29 19.16
N ARG A 786 -32.34 2.28 20.46
CA ARG A 786 -33.04 1.49 21.49
C ARG A 786 -34.49 1.91 21.67
N LEU A 787 -34.77 3.22 21.77
CA LEU A 787 -36.15 3.74 21.87
C LEU A 787 -36.93 3.54 20.56
N GLY A 788 -36.24 3.62 19.41
CA GLY A 788 -36.77 3.25 18.11
C GLY A 788 -37.19 1.78 18.05
N ALA A 789 -36.38 0.86 18.61
CA ALA A 789 -36.70 -0.56 18.70
C ALA A 789 -37.94 -0.85 19.56
N TYR A 790 -38.30 0.04 20.50
CA TYR A 790 -39.57 -0.02 21.23
C TYR A 790 -40.76 0.52 20.40
N GLY A 791 -40.52 1.19 19.28
CA GLY A 791 -41.52 1.85 18.45
C GLY A 791 -41.97 3.21 19.00
N LEU A 792 -41.17 3.85 19.87
CA LEU A 792 -41.55 5.11 20.52
C LEU A 792 -41.45 6.32 19.58
N ASN A 793 -40.71 6.22 18.48
CA ASN A 793 -40.61 7.25 17.43
C ASN A 793 -41.96 7.57 16.74
N GLU A 794 -42.95 6.67 16.85
CA GLU A 794 -44.32 6.93 16.36
C GLU A 794 -45.06 7.96 17.24
N LEU A 795 -44.73 8.06 18.55
CA LEU A 795 -45.43 8.89 19.54
C LEU A 795 -44.57 9.99 20.19
N TYR A 796 -43.24 9.91 20.04
CA TYR A 796 -42.30 10.87 20.60
C TYR A 796 -41.30 11.35 19.56
N ASP A 797 -40.89 12.60 19.73
CA ASP A 797 -39.75 13.20 19.05
C ASP A 797 -38.49 13.06 19.91
N PHE A 798 -37.44 12.48 19.33
CA PHE A 798 -36.14 12.31 19.98
C PHE A 798 -35.28 13.55 19.76
N ARG A 799 -35.15 14.36 20.81
CA ARG A 799 -34.40 15.61 20.84
C ARG A 799 -32.98 15.37 21.31
N GLU A 800 -32.04 16.06 20.67
CA GLU A 800 -30.60 16.01 20.97
C GLU A 800 -30.10 17.45 21.04
N PHE A 801 -29.49 17.80 22.17
CA PHE A 801 -28.96 19.15 22.48
C PHE A 801 -28.16 19.09 23.79
N ASP A 802 -27.32 20.08 24.05
CA ASP A 802 -26.39 20.09 25.20
C ASP A 802 -27.06 19.87 26.58
N TYR A 803 -26.38 19.15 27.47
CA TYR A 803 -26.85 18.75 28.80
C TYR A 803 -27.15 19.97 29.69
N GLN A 804 -26.44 21.08 29.47
CA GLN A 804 -26.74 22.35 30.15
C GLN A 804 -28.13 22.90 29.78
N ILE A 805 -28.55 22.73 28.52
CA ILE A 805 -29.89 23.11 28.06
C ILE A 805 -30.92 22.16 28.68
N LEU A 806 -30.63 20.86 28.78
CA LEU A 806 -31.50 19.90 29.49
C LEU A 806 -31.71 20.30 30.94
N SER A 807 -30.64 20.61 31.67
CA SER A 807 -30.73 20.99 33.08
C SER A 807 -31.64 22.22 33.28
N THR A 808 -31.49 23.22 32.41
CA THR A 808 -32.36 24.42 32.38
C THR A 808 -33.82 24.06 32.05
N LEU A 809 -34.02 23.15 31.11
CA LEU A 809 -35.34 22.67 30.69
C LEU A 809 -36.06 21.95 31.83
N VAL A 810 -35.38 21.03 32.51
CA VAL A 810 -35.92 20.29 33.67
C VAL A 810 -36.29 21.26 34.80
N GLN A 811 -35.43 22.24 35.10
CA GLN A 811 -35.72 23.26 36.11
C GLN A 811 -36.94 24.12 35.74
N ARG A 812 -37.02 24.58 34.49
CA ARG A 812 -38.17 25.34 33.98
C ARG A 812 -39.47 24.52 34.07
N ASN A 813 -39.41 23.26 33.69
CA ASN A 813 -40.57 22.37 33.70
C ASN A 813 -41.08 22.12 35.12
N ASP A 814 -40.20 21.95 36.10
CA ASP A 814 -40.57 21.86 37.53
C ASP A 814 -41.29 23.13 38.04
N LEU A 815 -40.80 24.32 37.67
CA LEU A 815 -41.44 25.60 38.00
C LEU A 815 -42.82 25.75 37.34
N THR A 816 -42.98 25.21 36.13
CA THR A 816 -44.24 25.27 35.37
C THR A 816 -45.16 24.07 35.59
N LYS A 817 -44.80 23.15 36.50
CA LYS A 817 -45.54 21.91 36.80
C LYS A 817 -45.82 21.06 35.56
N ARG A 818 -44.82 20.96 34.69
CA ARG A 818 -44.79 20.06 33.53
C ARG A 818 -43.78 18.94 33.77
N PRO A 819 -44.06 17.70 33.35
CA PRO A 819 -43.10 16.62 33.47
C PRO A 819 -42.02 16.71 32.38
N SER A 820 -40.86 16.11 32.63
CA SER A 820 -39.76 15.97 31.67
C SER A 820 -39.42 14.49 31.49
N LEU A 821 -39.06 14.09 30.27
CA LEU A 821 -38.63 12.75 29.91
C LEU A 821 -37.29 12.83 29.17
N PHE A 822 -36.26 12.18 29.70
CA PHE A 822 -34.89 12.38 29.24
C PHE A 822 -33.99 11.19 29.57
N PHE A 823 -33.00 10.94 28.71
CA PHE A 823 -31.92 10.00 28.98
C PHE A 823 -31.13 10.44 30.22
N CYS A 824 -30.78 9.49 31.07
CA CYS A 824 -30.03 9.70 32.29
C CYS A 824 -29.05 8.55 32.53
N TYR A 825 -27.97 8.85 33.23
CA TYR A 825 -26.96 7.89 33.63
C TYR A 825 -26.53 8.14 35.07
N TYR A 826 -26.27 7.08 35.82
CA TYR A 826 -25.77 7.12 37.19
C TYR A 826 -24.34 6.59 37.21
N PRO A 827 -23.37 7.28 37.84
CA PRO A 827 -23.52 8.51 38.64
C PRO A 827 -23.60 9.80 37.81
N ASP A 828 -24.47 10.74 38.22
CA ASP A 828 -24.59 12.08 37.61
C ASP A 828 -25.24 13.10 38.60
N THR A 829 -25.01 14.40 38.38
CA THR A 829 -25.57 15.47 39.23
C THR A 829 -27.09 15.53 39.24
N ILE A 830 -27.77 15.02 38.21
CA ILE A 830 -29.23 15.04 38.12
C ILE A 830 -29.90 14.28 39.27
N PHE A 831 -29.21 13.28 39.85
CA PHE A 831 -29.68 12.47 40.97
C PHE A 831 -29.58 13.17 42.34
N THR A 832 -29.06 14.41 42.39
CA THR A 832 -29.24 15.28 43.57
C THR A 832 -30.68 15.73 43.75
N ARG A 833 -31.50 15.61 42.70
CA ARG A 833 -32.94 15.89 42.75
C ARG A 833 -33.72 14.66 43.20
N ALA A 834 -34.57 14.82 44.22
CA ALA A 834 -35.40 13.73 44.74
C ALA A 834 -36.57 13.33 43.82
N ASP A 835 -36.93 14.16 42.82
CA ASP A 835 -38.05 13.91 41.91
C ASP A 835 -37.63 13.16 40.62
N VAL A 836 -36.34 12.93 40.42
CA VAL A 836 -35.81 12.23 39.23
C VAL A 836 -35.87 10.72 39.47
N THR A 837 -36.57 10.01 38.58
CA THR A 837 -36.79 8.56 38.72
C THR A 837 -36.50 7.86 37.39
N PHE A 838 -35.75 6.75 37.44
CA PHE A 838 -35.59 5.86 36.29
C PHE A 838 -36.92 5.23 35.90
N ILE A 839 -37.22 5.18 34.61
CA ILE A 839 -38.32 4.38 34.08
C ILE A 839 -38.03 2.91 34.30
N LYS A 840 -39.05 2.18 34.73
CA LYS A 840 -38.96 0.73 34.88
C LYS A 840 -39.00 0.09 33.48
N SER A 841 -37.85 -0.40 33.03
CA SER A 841 -37.69 -1.11 31.76
C SER A 841 -37.97 -2.62 31.92
N ASP A 842 -38.15 -3.32 30.78
CA ASP A 842 -38.11 -4.78 30.73
C ASP A 842 -36.72 -5.32 31.10
N THR A 843 -36.57 -6.62 31.33
CA THR A 843 -35.26 -7.26 31.60
C THR A 843 -34.32 -7.13 30.40
N HIS A 844 -33.04 -6.88 30.67
CA HIS A 844 -32.01 -6.81 29.62
C HIS A 844 -31.90 -8.13 28.85
N ASP A 845 -31.86 -8.02 27.53
CA ASP A 845 -31.71 -9.13 26.58
C ASP A 845 -30.44 -8.88 25.74
N PRO A 846 -29.38 -9.68 25.94
CA PRO A 846 -28.11 -9.50 25.24
C PRO A 846 -28.20 -9.66 23.72
N GLU A 847 -29.10 -10.50 23.20
CA GLU A 847 -29.21 -10.74 21.75
C GLU A 847 -29.82 -9.53 21.05
N ILE A 848 -30.91 -9.00 21.62
CA ILE A 848 -31.54 -7.77 21.13
C ILE A 848 -30.57 -6.58 21.27
N TRP A 849 -29.81 -6.53 22.37
CA TRP A 849 -28.79 -5.50 22.56
C TRP A 849 -27.72 -5.53 21.47
N GLN A 850 -27.19 -6.71 21.11
CA GLN A 850 -26.20 -6.83 20.02
C GLN A 850 -26.78 -6.41 18.66
N GLN A 851 -28.06 -6.68 18.40
CA GLN A 851 -28.71 -6.22 17.16
C GLN A 851 -28.78 -4.68 17.09
N ILE A 852 -29.15 -4.02 18.19
CA ILE A 852 -29.16 -2.55 18.31
C ILE A 852 -27.75 -1.99 18.07
N MET A 853 -26.72 -2.59 18.66
CA MET A 853 -25.32 -2.14 18.50
C MET A 853 -24.76 -2.32 17.07
N ASN A 854 -25.40 -3.16 16.24
CA ASN A 854 -24.99 -3.42 14.85
C ASN A 854 -25.77 -2.60 13.80
N GLY A 855 -26.76 -1.80 14.21
CA GLY A 855 -27.56 -0.97 13.31
C GLY A 855 -28.55 -1.73 12.41
N ASP A 856 -28.87 -3.01 12.70
CA ASP A 856 -29.84 -3.78 11.93
C ASP A 856 -31.28 -3.53 12.41
N GLN A 857 -31.84 -2.40 11.97
CA GLN A 857 -33.23 -2.01 12.27
C GLN A 857 -34.29 -2.93 11.63
N THR A 858 -33.94 -3.66 10.57
CA THR A 858 -34.92 -4.43 9.77
C THR A 858 -35.32 -5.77 10.37
N SER A 859 -34.50 -6.31 11.27
CA SER A 859 -34.73 -7.60 11.95
C SER A 859 -35.34 -7.47 13.35
N LEU A 860 -35.44 -6.25 13.90
CA LEU A 860 -35.98 -6.01 15.23
C LEU A 860 -37.52 -6.15 15.21
N ASN A 861 -38.04 -7.23 15.81
CA ASN A 861 -39.48 -7.49 16.02
C ASN A 861 -40.14 -6.52 17.04
N ARG A 862 -39.76 -5.23 17.05
CA ARG A 862 -40.21 -4.19 17.99
C ARG A 862 -40.14 -4.59 19.48
N ALA A 863 -39.22 -5.50 19.81
CA ALA A 863 -39.13 -6.09 21.15
C ALA A 863 -38.47 -5.13 22.15
N GLY A 864 -37.49 -4.32 21.71
CA GLY A 864 -36.71 -3.42 22.54
C GLY A 864 -35.96 -4.13 23.69
N THR A 865 -35.05 -3.44 24.37
CA THR A 865 -34.42 -3.98 25.59
C THR A 865 -33.94 -2.85 26.53
N SER A 866 -33.73 -3.15 27.82
CA SER A 866 -33.11 -2.19 28.74
C SER A 866 -31.63 -2.02 28.44
N TRP A 867 -31.05 -0.93 28.92
CA TRP A 867 -29.59 -0.84 29.04
C TRP A 867 -29.04 -1.98 29.91
N PRO A 868 -27.83 -2.50 29.60
CA PRO A 868 -27.10 -3.36 30.51
C PRO A 868 -26.58 -2.57 31.72
N ASP A 869 -26.29 -3.29 32.80
CA ASP A 869 -25.39 -2.76 33.83
C ASP A 869 -24.04 -2.45 33.18
N THR A 870 -23.55 -1.23 33.38
CA THR A 870 -22.39 -0.72 32.65
C THR A 870 -21.18 -0.64 33.55
N ASP A 871 -20.11 -1.30 33.14
CA ASP A 871 -18.83 -1.25 33.82
C ASP A 871 -18.18 0.11 33.55
N ILE A 872 -17.93 0.87 34.61
CA ILE A 872 -17.11 2.08 34.60
C ILE A 872 -15.74 1.69 35.16
N ARG A 873 -14.71 1.78 34.32
CA ARG A 873 -13.34 1.34 34.65
C ARG A 873 -12.31 2.39 34.29
N LEU A 874 -11.12 2.27 34.86
CA LEU A 874 -9.94 2.98 34.36
C LEU A 874 -9.31 2.12 33.25
N ALA A 875 -8.72 2.76 32.23
CA ALA A 875 -7.90 2.07 31.24
C ALA A 875 -6.49 2.66 31.22
N TYR A 876 -5.47 1.86 30.93
CA TYR A 876 -4.08 2.31 30.93
C TYR A 876 -3.22 1.48 29.98
N ARG A 877 -2.11 2.05 29.53
CA ARG A 877 -1.12 1.39 28.68
C ARG A 877 -0.56 0.13 29.37
N GLN A 878 -0.62 -1.01 28.70
CA GLN A 878 -0.14 -2.30 29.23
C GLN A 878 1.34 -2.28 29.60
N ALA A 879 2.18 -1.59 28.83
CA ALA A 879 3.61 -1.46 29.12
C ALA A 879 3.88 -0.77 30.47
N LEU A 880 3.02 0.18 30.87
CA LEU A 880 3.11 0.87 32.15
C LEU A 880 3.00 -0.09 33.34
N ALA A 881 2.22 -1.16 33.19
CA ALA A 881 2.05 -2.21 34.21
C ALA A 881 3.36 -2.92 34.55
N HIS A 882 4.24 -3.06 33.56
CA HIS A 882 5.51 -3.77 33.69
C HIS A 882 6.60 -2.86 34.25
N ASP A 883 6.64 -1.61 33.81
CA ASP A 883 7.74 -0.69 34.10
C ASP A 883 7.60 0.01 35.45
N LEU A 884 6.37 0.19 35.95
CA LEU A 884 6.08 0.86 37.22
C LEU A 884 5.04 0.08 38.05
N PRO A 885 5.47 -0.97 38.80
CA PRO A 885 4.55 -1.82 39.56
C PRO A 885 3.69 -1.08 40.60
N GLU A 886 4.24 -0.04 41.24
CA GLU A 886 3.52 0.78 42.23
C GLU A 886 2.38 1.59 41.58
N LEU A 887 2.63 2.16 40.39
CA LEU A 887 1.60 2.82 39.59
C LEU A 887 0.58 1.80 39.08
N SER A 888 1.01 0.61 38.65
CA SER A 888 0.09 -0.46 38.27
C SER A 888 -0.86 -0.83 39.41
N ASN A 889 -0.37 -0.95 40.65
CA ASN A 889 -1.21 -1.25 41.81
C ASN A 889 -2.24 -0.15 42.06
N LEU A 890 -1.83 1.13 41.98
CA LEU A 890 -2.76 2.24 42.07
C LEU A 890 -3.86 2.15 41.01
N LEU A 891 -3.50 1.98 39.74
CA LEU A 891 -4.45 1.97 38.62
C LEU A 891 -5.41 0.78 38.65
N GLU A 892 -4.96 -0.37 39.16
CA GLU A 892 -5.81 -1.55 39.35
C GLU A 892 -6.85 -1.37 40.46
N ASN A 893 -6.51 -0.58 41.48
CA ASN A 893 -7.33 -0.41 42.67
C ASN A 893 -8.15 0.89 42.71
N PHE A 894 -7.78 1.89 41.91
CA PHE A 894 -8.40 3.20 41.86
C PHE A 894 -9.91 3.11 41.56
N VAL A 895 -10.71 3.50 42.55
CA VAL A 895 -12.17 3.55 42.45
C VAL A 895 -12.68 4.71 43.30
N ILE A 896 -13.58 5.50 42.73
CA ILE A 896 -14.38 6.47 43.48
C ILE A 896 -15.81 5.93 43.54
N PRO A 897 -16.38 5.68 44.73
CA PRO A 897 -17.77 5.27 44.89
C PRO A 897 -18.75 6.24 44.20
N ASN A 898 -19.85 5.71 43.64
CA ASN A 898 -20.78 6.51 42.86
C ASN A 898 -21.45 7.63 43.67
N ASP A 899 -21.81 7.39 44.92
CA ASP A 899 -22.42 8.38 45.82
C ASP A 899 -21.48 9.54 46.13
N GLU A 900 -20.21 9.23 46.40
CA GLU A 900 -19.15 10.22 46.58
C GLU A 900 -18.90 11.01 45.28
N LEU A 901 -18.88 10.33 44.13
CA LEU A 901 -18.70 10.99 42.83
C LEU A 901 -19.86 11.94 42.51
N VAL A 902 -21.11 11.60 42.85
CA VAL A 902 -22.26 12.50 42.70
C VAL A 902 -22.10 13.75 43.57
N GLU A 903 -21.59 13.64 44.80
CA GLU A 903 -21.32 14.79 45.66
C GLU A 903 -20.24 15.70 45.04
N LEU A 904 -19.14 15.13 44.56
CA LEU A 904 -18.08 15.88 43.88
C LEU A 904 -18.59 16.61 42.63
N LEU A 905 -19.38 15.92 41.80
CA LEU A 905 -20.02 16.50 40.63
C LEU A 905 -20.98 17.63 40.99
N SER A 906 -21.73 17.50 42.10
CA SER A 906 -22.60 18.58 42.59
C SER A 906 -21.80 19.83 42.95
N ARG A 907 -20.67 19.66 43.63
CA ARG A 907 -19.79 20.78 44.01
C ARG A 907 -19.13 21.45 42.80
N LEU A 908 -18.78 20.66 41.77
CA LEU A 908 -18.29 21.17 40.49
C LEU A 908 -19.37 22.05 39.81
N ARG A 909 -20.62 21.58 39.77
CA ARG A 909 -21.77 22.35 39.27
C ARG A 909 -22.00 23.65 40.06
N ASP A 910 -21.77 23.64 41.36
CA ASP A 910 -21.93 24.81 42.24
C ASP A 910 -20.76 25.83 42.13
N GLY A 911 -19.80 25.60 41.23
CA GLY A 911 -18.74 26.55 40.86
C GLY A 911 -17.35 26.24 41.40
N ALA A 912 -17.14 25.09 42.05
CA ALA A 912 -15.78 24.60 42.34
C ALA A 912 -15.06 24.22 41.03
N THR A 913 -13.72 24.19 41.02
CA THR A 913 -12.94 23.67 39.88
C THR A 913 -12.54 22.21 40.11
N ALA A 914 -12.41 21.42 39.04
CA ALA A 914 -12.01 20.01 39.14
C ALA A 914 -10.66 19.83 39.85
N SER A 915 -9.68 20.68 39.55
CA SER A 915 -8.37 20.71 40.23
C SER A 915 -8.47 20.96 41.74
N ALA A 916 -9.32 21.92 42.18
CA ALA A 916 -9.47 22.22 43.60
C ALA A 916 -10.18 21.08 44.36
N LEU A 917 -11.21 20.47 43.74
CA LEU A 917 -11.90 19.30 44.28
C LEU A 917 -10.95 18.11 44.41
N ALA A 918 -10.16 17.84 43.36
CA ALA A 918 -9.16 16.78 43.36
C ALA A 918 -8.11 16.97 44.45
N ARG A 919 -7.60 18.20 44.63
CA ARG A 919 -6.62 18.51 45.69
C ARG A 919 -7.19 18.22 47.08
N GLN A 920 -8.39 18.74 47.36
CA GLN A 920 -9.06 18.50 48.63
C GLN A 920 -9.31 17.00 48.86
N TRP A 921 -9.72 16.28 47.81
CA TRP A 921 -9.97 14.85 47.88
C TRP A 921 -8.70 14.08 48.25
N VAL A 922 -7.58 14.37 47.59
CA VAL A 922 -6.28 13.74 47.86
C VAL A 922 -5.79 14.06 49.28
N ASP A 923 -5.89 15.31 49.72
CA ASP A 923 -5.50 15.73 51.07
C ASP A 923 -6.33 15.02 52.18
N THR A 924 -7.55 14.58 51.87
CA THR A 924 -8.47 13.93 52.84
C THR A 924 -8.40 12.40 52.79
N ASN A 925 -7.91 11.80 51.69
CA ASN A 925 -7.96 10.35 51.45
C ASN A 925 -6.58 9.66 51.45
N GLY A 926 -5.57 10.24 52.10
CA GLY A 926 -4.20 9.71 52.11
C GLY A 926 -4.09 8.23 52.50
N ASP A 927 -4.78 7.79 53.55
CA ASP A 927 -4.78 6.38 53.96
C ASP A 927 -5.30 5.46 52.85
N LEU A 928 -6.40 5.85 52.17
CA LEU A 928 -6.97 5.07 51.05
C LEU A 928 -6.02 5.00 49.86
N ILE A 929 -5.35 6.11 49.54
CA ILE A 929 -4.38 6.18 48.46
C ILE A 929 -3.19 5.23 48.75
N LEU A 930 -2.72 5.20 50.00
CA LEU A 930 -1.68 4.26 50.43
C LEU A 930 -2.15 2.81 50.36
N GLU A 931 -3.41 2.51 50.68
CA GLU A 931 -3.99 1.17 50.48
C GLU A 931 -3.97 0.77 49.00
N TRP A 932 -4.31 1.67 48.08
CA TRP A 932 -4.27 1.39 46.64
C TRP A 932 -2.87 1.17 46.09
N LEU A 933 -1.88 1.94 46.56
CA LEU A 933 -0.48 1.81 46.15
C LEU A 933 0.16 0.51 46.66
N THR A 934 -0.12 0.16 47.91
CA THR A 934 0.60 -0.92 48.61
C THR A 934 -0.16 -2.24 48.68
N GLY A 935 -1.48 -2.23 48.48
CA GLY A 935 -2.36 -3.39 48.64
C GLY A 935 -2.60 -3.82 50.10
N PHE A 936 -2.05 -3.10 51.08
CA PHE A 936 -2.28 -3.37 52.51
C PHE A 936 -3.44 -2.53 53.03
N ASN A 937 -4.40 -3.16 53.73
CA ASN A 937 -5.49 -2.46 54.39
C ASN A 937 -4.98 -1.77 55.67
N LEU A 938 -5.02 -0.44 55.70
CA LEU A 938 -4.53 0.42 56.78
C LEU A 938 -5.69 0.91 57.67
N ARG A 939 -6.93 0.78 57.22
CA ARG A 939 -8.13 1.06 58.01
C ARG A 939 -8.37 -0.06 59.02
N ASN A 940 -8.20 0.26 60.31
CA ASN A 940 -8.66 -0.62 61.40
C ASN A 940 -10.14 -0.98 61.19
N PRO A 941 -10.54 -2.26 61.33
CA PRO A 941 -11.94 -2.63 61.22
C PRO A 941 -12.72 -1.92 62.33
N THR A 942 -13.60 -1.01 61.94
CA THR A 942 -14.65 -0.47 62.81
C THR A 942 -15.36 -1.66 63.47
N PRO A 943 -15.49 -1.71 64.81
CA PRO A 943 -16.19 -2.82 65.45
C PRO A 943 -17.63 -2.88 64.92
N PRO A 944 -18.22 -4.08 64.77
CA PRO A 944 -19.58 -4.22 64.31
C PRO A 944 -20.49 -3.39 65.23
N LYS A 945 -21.35 -2.55 64.62
CA LYS A 945 -22.47 -1.94 65.35
C LYS A 945 -23.25 -3.07 66.01
N ALA A 946 -23.34 -3.03 67.34
CA ALA A 946 -24.16 -3.95 68.11
C ALA A 946 -25.64 -3.71 67.75
N GLU A 947 -26.27 -4.81 67.32
CA GLU A 947 -27.71 -5.11 67.15
C GLU A 947 -28.64 -4.08 66.49
#